data_AF-A0A4S5CU16-F1
#
_entry.id   AF-A0A4S5CU16-F1
#
_cell.length_a   1.000
_cell.length_b   1.000
_cell.length_c   1.000
_cell.angle_alpha   90.00
_cell.angle_beta   90.00
_cell.angle_gamma   90.00
#
_symmetry.space_group_name_H-M   'P 1'
#
loop_
_entity.id
_entity.type
_entity.pdbx_description
1 polymer ?
#
loop_
_entity_poly.entity_id
_entity_poly.type
_entity_poly.pdbx_seq_one_letter_code
_entity_poly.pdbx_strand_id
1 'polypeptide(L)'
;MKDFLLSIVRRTVRFKVIPARDLVLSGEASADWTSVGDDPVFDLESEDEGKSIPLGWVYVESMMIRRGANLVARLYVDTGSGFSDAESFVIPAARSGNIKQIVRIPRNTRRLRLSPMRGEGAVRLEFLRITEISCVERVARMVEWTVGDIIKFKNTDRAKKYNITLGRLLTDLKGAYADCAKLRFHSVSLDYRSYVEKFDTLHPSDIDSIRRHMDSFARRPLISILVPVYGTSVRYLESTVQSVLAQIYENWELCIAADEAVASEVASYLRSVSEKDGRIKVIFMNSGGYVSAIAMGALELAAGEFSATLGQNDVLSPHSLYLIALQVNEVDDLNIIYSDNDEIDEFDVRGNAFFKSSWNPDLFFSHDMISRSVAYRTSLLREVGGFRVEYEGGHDRDLTLRCVKKSTPSQIRHIPRVLYHLRRLGVCGSIDPDVENDACNAKERALSEFFKDQPGVNVSRGELAGTYRVRYPIPNPTPKVSVIIPTRDGGPLLKKCIVSIIDGTDYENLEIIVVDNQSKDRETVGFLKSLSLRSNVSVLRYDFPFNYSSINNFAEERASGDVLCFLNDDVEAIEPDWLREMVSHALRPDIGAVGAKLLYADGFVQHAGVVIGIGGFASHAHRLYPSTHTGYAGRASLVQNFSAVTGACLVMRRDVFRAVGGFDEENLPVAFNDVDLCLRVREAGYRIVWTPYAVLHHFESYSRGDDQMSAEKRARFNREKSFMLVRWNTDQLNDPYYNQNLTLDREDFAIADFPRMYAPWRE
;
A
#
# COMPACT_ATOMS: atom_id res chain seq x y z
N MET A 1 -17.66 46.36 -31.94
CA MET A 1 -16.79 46.91 -30.87
C MET A 1 -17.49 46.96 -29.51
N LYS A 2 -18.74 47.45 -29.41
CA LYS A 2 -19.57 47.37 -28.20
C LYS A 2 -19.79 45.92 -27.71
N ASP A 3 -20.02 44.96 -28.62
CA ASP A 3 -20.17 43.53 -28.27
C ASP A 3 -18.85 42.81 -27.93
N PHE A 4 -17.70 43.36 -28.37
CA PHE A 4 -16.37 42.85 -27.99
C PHE A 4 -15.96 43.37 -26.60
N LEU A 5 -16.36 44.60 -26.27
CA LEU A 5 -16.17 45.20 -24.94
C LEU A 5 -17.17 44.67 -23.90
N LEU A 6 -18.38 44.26 -24.31
CA LEU A 6 -19.33 43.54 -23.44
C LEU A 6 -18.91 42.11 -23.11
N SER A 7 -17.93 41.53 -23.84
CA SER A 7 -17.33 40.23 -23.51
C SER A 7 -16.36 40.26 -22.30
N ILE A 8 -16.17 41.43 -21.69
CA ILE A 8 -15.28 41.66 -20.53
C ILE A 8 -16.08 41.79 -19.22
N VAL A 9 -17.41 41.57 -19.22
CA VAL A 9 -18.14 41.36 -17.96
C VAL A 9 -17.89 39.93 -17.52
N ARG A 10 -16.79 39.71 -16.78
CA ARG A 10 -16.47 38.43 -16.15
C ARG A 10 -17.60 38.04 -15.22
N ARG A 11 -18.42 37.08 -15.65
CA ARG A 11 -19.45 36.52 -14.77
C ARG A 11 -18.79 35.53 -13.83
N THR A 12 -18.45 36.00 -12.64
CA THR A 12 -18.02 35.17 -11.51
C THR A 12 -19.20 35.01 -10.56
N VAL A 13 -19.51 33.77 -10.21
CA VAL A 13 -20.55 33.41 -9.24
C VAL A 13 -19.86 32.68 -8.08
N ARG A 14 -20.16 33.11 -6.85
CA ARG A 14 -19.78 32.38 -5.64
C ARG A 14 -20.90 31.41 -5.28
N PHE A 15 -20.52 30.23 -4.82
CA PHE A 15 -21.46 29.20 -4.44
C PHE A 15 -21.42 28.96 -2.93
N LYS A 16 -22.60 28.98 -2.32
CA LYS A 16 -22.84 28.45 -1.00
C LYS A 16 -22.96 26.94 -1.12
N VAL A 17 -22.30 26.22 -0.22
CA VAL A 17 -22.41 24.77 -0.14
C VAL A 17 -23.46 24.37 0.89
N ILE A 18 -24.37 23.48 0.49
CA ILE A 18 -25.44 22.97 1.34
C ILE A 18 -25.23 21.47 1.50
N PRO A 19 -25.07 20.95 2.73
CA PRO A 19 -24.89 19.52 2.94
C PRO A 19 -26.15 18.78 2.49
N ALA A 20 -26.00 17.83 1.57
CA ALA A 20 -27.11 17.05 1.04
C ALA A 20 -27.11 15.60 1.57
N ARG A 21 -25.94 14.97 1.70
CA ARG A 21 -25.81 13.59 2.19
C ARG A 21 -24.41 13.35 2.78
N ASP A 22 -24.34 12.47 3.80
CA ASP A 22 -23.14 11.97 4.47
C ASP A 22 -22.15 13.03 4.96
N LEU A 23 -22.66 14.23 5.29
CA LEU A 23 -21.86 15.38 5.75
C LEU A 23 -22.49 16.00 6.99
N VAL A 24 -21.69 16.16 8.04
CA VAL A 24 -22.07 16.78 9.31
C VAL A 24 -21.13 17.94 9.59
N LEU A 25 -21.64 19.08 10.05
CA LEU A 25 -20.81 20.23 10.41
C LEU A 25 -19.92 19.86 11.61
N SER A 26 -18.61 20.11 11.53
CA SER A 26 -17.66 19.76 12.58
C SER A 26 -16.93 21.00 13.10
N GLY A 27 -17.18 21.38 14.35
CA GLY A 27 -16.57 22.54 15.01
C GLY A 27 -17.45 23.79 15.02
N GLU A 28 -16.90 24.89 15.55
CA GLU A 28 -17.61 26.19 15.65
C GLU A 28 -17.64 26.99 14.33
N ALA A 29 -16.80 26.63 13.35
CA ALA A 29 -16.64 27.34 12.08
C ALA A 29 -17.51 26.74 10.96
N SER A 30 -18.17 27.59 10.17
CA SER A 30 -19.12 27.20 9.11
C SER A 30 -18.51 26.55 7.86
N ALA A 31 -17.22 26.21 7.88
CA ALA A 31 -16.44 25.71 6.74
C ALA A 31 -15.88 24.30 6.94
N ASP A 32 -15.93 23.77 8.18
CA ASP A 32 -15.37 22.48 8.56
C ASP A 32 -16.49 21.41 8.64
N TRP A 33 -16.31 20.31 7.92
CA TRP A 33 -17.29 19.24 7.76
C TRP A 33 -16.64 17.87 7.99
N THR A 34 -17.39 16.95 8.60
CA THR A 34 -17.04 15.54 8.73
C THR A 34 -17.90 14.72 7.78
N SER A 35 -17.27 13.87 6.97
CA SER A 35 -17.94 12.87 6.16
C SER A 35 -18.12 11.58 6.96
N VAL A 36 -19.36 11.12 7.09
CA VAL A 36 -19.78 9.99 7.93
C VAL A 36 -20.27 8.77 7.13
N GLY A 37 -20.09 8.79 5.82
CA GLY A 37 -20.61 7.76 4.91
C GLY A 37 -19.86 7.75 3.58
N ASP A 38 -20.31 6.89 2.66
CA ASP A 38 -19.54 6.54 1.46
C ASP A 38 -19.56 7.61 0.36
N ASP A 39 -20.59 8.47 0.31
CA ASP A 39 -20.77 9.41 -0.79
C ASP A 39 -21.21 10.81 -0.31
N PRO A 40 -20.29 11.54 0.37
CA PRO A 40 -20.54 12.90 0.85
C PRO A 40 -20.77 13.84 -0.34
N VAL A 41 -21.84 14.63 -0.26
CA VAL A 41 -22.20 15.59 -1.32
C VAL A 41 -22.75 16.90 -0.78
N PHE A 42 -22.30 17.99 -1.39
CA PHE A 42 -22.84 19.33 -1.25
C PHE A 42 -23.68 19.70 -2.47
N ASP A 43 -24.91 20.15 -2.27
CA ASP A 43 -25.64 20.90 -3.28
C ASP A 43 -25.10 22.33 -3.34
N LEU A 44 -24.97 22.87 -4.55
CA LEU A 44 -24.39 24.19 -4.78
C LEU A 44 -25.49 25.20 -5.12
N GLU A 45 -25.63 26.24 -4.30
CA GLU A 45 -26.53 27.36 -4.54
C GLU A 45 -25.75 28.66 -4.76
N SER A 46 -26.22 29.53 -5.65
CA SER A 46 -25.59 30.83 -5.90
C SER A 46 -25.76 31.74 -4.69
N GLU A 47 -24.66 32.31 -4.17
CA GLU A 47 -24.72 33.34 -3.11
C GLU A 47 -25.34 34.65 -3.61
N ASP A 48 -25.22 34.91 -4.92
CA ASP A 48 -25.79 36.09 -5.56
C ASP A 48 -27.21 35.79 -6.04
N GLU A 49 -28.23 36.30 -5.34
CA GLU A 49 -29.64 36.15 -5.72
C GLU A 49 -29.85 36.57 -7.18
N GLY A 50 -30.46 35.68 -7.99
CA GLY A 50 -30.79 35.95 -9.40
C GLY A 50 -29.68 35.67 -10.42
N LYS A 51 -28.44 35.34 -10.02
CA LYS A 51 -27.42 34.90 -10.98
C LYS A 51 -27.58 33.41 -11.32
N SER A 52 -27.98 33.12 -12.56
CA SER A 52 -27.85 31.78 -13.15
C SER A 52 -26.41 31.22 -13.15
N ILE A 53 -26.30 29.90 -13.17
CA ILE A 53 -25.04 29.14 -13.18
C ILE A 53 -24.20 29.53 -14.41
N PRO A 54 -22.89 29.77 -14.27
CA PRO A 54 -21.95 29.92 -15.39
C PRO A 54 -21.97 28.71 -16.35
N LEU A 55 -22.19 28.94 -17.65
CA LEU A 55 -22.31 27.87 -18.66
C LEU A 55 -21.20 27.92 -19.72
N GLY A 56 -20.90 26.78 -20.34
CA GLY A 56 -19.84 26.69 -21.35
C GLY A 56 -18.47 26.50 -20.71
N TRP A 57 -17.44 27.18 -21.21
CA TRP A 57 -16.10 27.09 -20.60
C TRP A 57 -16.04 27.94 -19.35
N VAL A 58 -15.68 27.31 -18.23
CA VAL A 58 -15.60 27.97 -16.93
C VAL A 58 -14.28 27.66 -16.25
N TYR A 59 -13.84 28.60 -15.41
CA TYR A 59 -12.73 28.46 -14.49
C TYR A 59 -13.29 28.27 -13.07
N VAL A 60 -12.95 27.14 -12.46
CA VAL A 60 -13.34 26.78 -11.10
C VAL A 60 -12.16 27.05 -10.17
N GLU A 61 -12.41 27.85 -9.14
CA GLU A 61 -11.44 28.22 -8.11
C GLU A 61 -12.01 27.93 -6.72
N SER A 62 -11.25 27.22 -5.90
CA SER A 62 -11.66 26.85 -4.55
C SER A 62 -10.46 26.59 -3.64
N MET A 63 -10.68 26.69 -2.33
CA MET A 63 -9.77 26.25 -1.28
C MET A 63 -10.47 25.15 -0.48
N MET A 64 -10.06 23.90 -0.72
CA MET A 64 -10.66 22.70 -0.15
C MET A 64 -9.59 21.75 0.39
N ILE A 65 -9.44 21.71 1.71
CA ILE A 65 -8.55 20.79 2.43
C ILE A 65 -9.36 19.53 2.79
N ARG A 66 -8.79 18.35 2.55
CA ARG A 66 -9.50 17.08 2.72
C ARG A 66 -8.60 16.03 3.38
N ARG A 67 -9.20 15.16 4.17
CA ARG A 67 -8.58 14.01 4.85
C ARG A 67 -9.50 12.82 4.71
N GLY A 68 -8.94 11.63 4.52
CA GLY A 68 -9.67 10.38 4.31
C GLY A 68 -9.05 9.55 3.19
N ALA A 69 -9.58 8.34 2.99
CA ALA A 69 -8.94 7.33 2.14
C ALA A 69 -9.05 7.64 0.63
N ASN A 70 -10.17 8.24 0.18
CA ASN A 70 -10.38 8.54 -1.24
C ASN A 70 -10.61 10.03 -1.47
N LEU A 71 -9.52 10.74 -1.77
CA LEU A 71 -9.49 12.19 -1.95
C LEU A 71 -9.79 12.62 -3.40
N VAL A 72 -10.64 11.93 -4.15
CA VAL A 72 -11.08 12.37 -5.48
C VAL A 72 -12.33 13.24 -5.36
N ALA A 73 -12.21 14.53 -5.70
CA ALA A 73 -13.37 15.44 -5.73
C ALA A 73 -14.02 15.43 -7.13
N ARG A 74 -15.35 15.49 -7.17
CA ARG A 74 -16.16 15.54 -8.40
C ARG A 74 -17.20 16.64 -8.35
N LEU A 75 -17.36 17.35 -9.46
CA LEU A 75 -18.46 18.26 -9.72
C LEU A 75 -19.45 17.57 -10.66
N TYR A 76 -20.62 17.26 -10.11
CA TYR A 76 -21.74 16.69 -10.80
C TYR A 76 -22.59 17.79 -11.43
N VAL A 77 -23.08 17.48 -12.63
CA VAL A 77 -23.99 18.33 -13.39
C VAL A 77 -25.30 17.59 -13.56
N ASP A 78 -26.41 18.29 -13.36
CA ASP A 78 -27.74 17.79 -13.68
C ASP A 78 -28.30 18.57 -14.87
N THR A 79 -28.52 17.85 -15.96
CA THR A 79 -29.11 18.37 -17.21
C THR A 79 -30.63 18.18 -17.31
N GLY A 80 -31.25 17.59 -16.28
CA GLY A 80 -32.69 17.30 -16.19
C GLY A 80 -33.03 15.82 -15.94
N SER A 81 -32.04 14.93 -15.97
CA SER A 81 -32.15 13.49 -15.68
C SER A 81 -31.69 13.10 -14.27
N GLY A 82 -31.25 14.07 -13.46
CA GLY A 82 -30.63 13.83 -12.16
C GLY A 82 -29.10 13.78 -12.24
N PHE A 83 -28.45 13.59 -11.09
CA PHE A 83 -27.00 13.48 -11.01
C PHE A 83 -26.55 12.05 -11.36
N SER A 84 -25.55 11.92 -12.23
CA SER A 84 -24.93 10.64 -12.56
C SER A 84 -23.41 10.76 -12.62
N ASP A 85 -22.68 9.66 -12.38
CA ASP A 85 -21.21 9.62 -12.52
C ASP A 85 -20.76 9.94 -13.95
N ALA A 86 -21.58 9.60 -14.96
CA ALA A 86 -21.33 9.91 -16.37
C ALA A 86 -21.38 11.43 -16.67
N GLU A 87 -22.22 12.17 -15.93
CA GLU A 87 -22.35 13.63 -16.04
C GLU A 87 -21.59 14.35 -14.91
N SER A 88 -20.34 13.95 -14.67
CA SER A 88 -19.48 14.54 -13.65
C SER A 88 -18.08 14.89 -14.18
N PHE A 89 -17.44 15.87 -13.56
CA PHE A 89 -16.06 16.26 -13.83
C PHE A 89 -15.23 16.13 -12.57
N VAL A 90 -14.03 15.56 -12.67
CA VAL A 90 -13.10 15.52 -11.55
C VAL A 90 -12.52 16.92 -11.34
N ILE A 91 -12.57 17.39 -10.09
CA ILE A 91 -11.95 18.64 -9.67
C ILE A 91 -10.69 18.29 -8.89
N PRO A 92 -9.51 18.50 -9.46
CA PRO A 92 -8.30 18.03 -8.83
C PRO A 92 -7.83 19.09 -7.81
N ALA A 93 -7.56 18.67 -6.57
CA ALA A 93 -7.12 19.55 -5.49
C ALA A 93 -5.66 19.29 -5.12
N ALA A 94 -4.89 20.36 -4.95
CA ALA A 94 -3.52 20.30 -4.47
C ALA A 94 -3.48 19.89 -2.98
N ARG A 95 -2.32 19.43 -2.48
CA ARG A 95 -2.12 19.13 -1.04
C ARG A 95 -2.41 20.33 -0.14
N SER A 96 -2.14 21.54 -0.62
CA SER A 96 -2.45 22.79 0.09
C SER A 96 -3.94 23.15 0.08
N GLY A 97 -4.78 22.35 -0.57
CA GLY A 97 -6.21 22.59 -0.76
C GLY A 97 -6.59 23.46 -1.95
N ASN A 98 -5.61 24.04 -2.65
CA ASN A 98 -5.88 24.90 -3.80
C ASN A 98 -6.46 24.12 -4.99
N ILE A 99 -7.56 24.61 -5.53
CA ILE A 99 -8.22 24.11 -6.73
C ILE A 99 -8.25 25.21 -7.77
N LYS A 100 -7.70 24.92 -8.95
CA LYS A 100 -7.71 25.80 -10.12
C LYS A 100 -7.90 24.95 -11.37
N GLN A 101 -9.13 24.83 -11.85
CA GLN A 101 -9.45 23.92 -12.95
C GLN A 101 -10.34 24.56 -14.00
N ILE A 102 -10.05 24.28 -15.26
CA ILE A 102 -10.91 24.65 -16.38
C ILE A 102 -11.78 23.45 -16.74
N VAL A 103 -13.11 23.65 -16.75
CA VAL A 103 -14.09 22.62 -17.14
C VAL A 103 -15.10 23.21 -18.13
N ARG A 104 -15.80 22.33 -18.85
CA ARG A 104 -16.89 22.75 -19.75
C ARG A 104 -18.22 22.29 -19.19
N ILE A 105 -18.99 23.20 -18.61
CA ILE A 105 -20.33 22.93 -18.09
C ILE A 105 -21.33 22.93 -19.28
N PRO A 106 -22.11 21.85 -19.48
CA PRO A 106 -23.16 21.78 -20.50
C PRO A 106 -24.15 22.95 -20.42
N ARG A 107 -24.62 23.47 -21.56
CA ARG A 107 -25.50 24.65 -21.59
C ARG A 107 -26.91 24.40 -21.01
N ASN A 108 -27.32 23.15 -20.89
CA ASN A 108 -28.59 22.72 -20.32
C ASN A 108 -28.49 22.37 -18.83
N THR A 109 -27.37 22.71 -18.18
CA THR A 109 -27.18 22.50 -16.73
C THR A 109 -28.20 23.30 -15.93
N ARG A 110 -28.91 22.60 -15.03
CA ARG A 110 -29.90 23.20 -14.11
C ARG A 110 -29.38 23.29 -12.68
N ARG A 111 -28.63 22.27 -12.23
CA ARG A 111 -28.09 22.18 -10.88
C ARG A 111 -26.65 21.68 -10.91
N LEU A 112 -25.88 22.08 -9.90
CA LEU A 112 -24.53 21.60 -9.66
C LEU A 112 -24.46 20.97 -8.27
N ARG A 113 -23.65 19.93 -8.15
CA ARG A 113 -23.38 19.24 -6.89
C ARG A 113 -21.90 18.93 -6.79
N LEU A 114 -21.30 19.17 -5.63
CA LEU A 114 -19.90 18.88 -5.36
C LEU A 114 -19.82 17.67 -4.43
N SER A 115 -19.19 16.60 -4.89
CA SER A 115 -18.64 15.57 -4.01
C SER A 115 -17.20 15.96 -3.68
N PRO A 116 -16.89 16.34 -2.44
CA PRO A 116 -15.53 16.72 -2.07
C PRO A 116 -14.59 15.51 -2.04
N MET A 117 -15.08 14.30 -1.76
CA MET A 117 -14.30 13.07 -1.64
C MET A 117 -15.25 11.85 -1.62
N ARG A 118 -14.72 10.62 -1.54
CA ARG A 118 -15.51 9.41 -1.26
C ARG A 118 -15.07 8.78 0.06
N GLY A 119 -16.02 8.16 0.77
CA GLY A 119 -15.79 7.54 2.07
C GLY A 119 -15.65 8.54 3.21
N GLU A 120 -15.51 7.98 4.41
CA GLU A 120 -15.35 8.73 5.65
C GLU A 120 -14.10 9.61 5.66
N GLY A 121 -14.21 10.79 6.28
CA GLY A 121 -13.13 11.76 6.27
C GLY A 121 -13.50 13.14 6.82
N ALA A 122 -12.59 14.10 6.64
CA ALA A 122 -12.80 15.49 7.02
C ALA A 122 -12.60 16.40 5.81
N VAL A 123 -13.46 17.41 5.67
CA VAL A 123 -13.48 18.36 4.56
C VAL A 123 -13.58 19.77 5.12
N ARG A 124 -12.60 20.61 4.82
CA ARG A 124 -12.67 22.05 5.03
C ARG A 124 -12.79 22.75 3.69
N LEU A 125 -13.91 23.40 3.44
CA LEU A 125 -14.17 24.12 2.19
C LEU A 125 -14.39 25.60 2.49
N GLU A 126 -13.39 26.43 2.18
CA GLU A 126 -13.44 27.86 2.53
C GLU A 126 -14.26 28.67 1.53
N PHE A 127 -14.16 28.34 0.23
CA PHE A 127 -14.96 28.98 -0.81
C PHE A 127 -15.00 28.14 -2.09
N LEU A 128 -16.02 28.38 -2.92
CA LEU A 128 -16.09 27.88 -4.30
C LEU A 128 -16.57 28.99 -5.25
N ARG A 129 -15.79 29.25 -6.31
CA ARG A 129 -16.09 30.26 -7.33
C ARG A 129 -16.02 29.63 -8.71
N ILE A 130 -16.99 29.98 -9.55
CA ILE A 130 -16.99 29.59 -10.96
C ILE A 130 -17.08 30.87 -11.80
N THR A 131 -16.14 31.02 -12.73
CA THR A 131 -16.03 32.19 -13.62
C THR A 131 -16.18 31.76 -15.08
N GLU A 132 -17.09 32.38 -15.83
CA GLU A 132 -17.15 32.18 -17.29
C GLU A 132 -15.88 32.69 -17.96
N ILE A 133 -15.30 31.89 -18.85
CA ILE A 133 -14.09 32.25 -19.60
C ILE A 133 -14.31 32.11 -21.11
N SER A 134 -13.68 33.00 -21.86
CA SER A 134 -13.70 32.93 -23.33
C SER A 134 -12.81 31.79 -23.86
N CYS A 135 -13.02 31.40 -25.11
CA CYS A 135 -12.14 30.43 -25.78
C CYS A 135 -10.67 30.89 -25.85
N VAL A 136 -10.44 32.20 -25.98
CA VAL A 136 -9.10 32.81 -26.01
C VAL A 136 -8.45 32.74 -24.63
N GLU A 137 -9.19 33.14 -23.59
CA GLU A 137 -8.70 33.09 -22.20
C GLU A 137 -8.41 31.66 -21.75
N ARG A 138 -9.26 30.70 -22.14
CA ARG A 138 -9.02 29.27 -21.92
C ARG A 138 -7.64 28.85 -22.46
N VAL A 139 -7.35 29.18 -23.72
CA VAL A 139 -6.08 28.81 -24.36
C VAL A 139 -4.91 29.51 -23.68
N ALA A 140 -5.03 30.81 -23.40
CA ALA A 140 -3.99 31.58 -22.73
C ALA A 140 -3.62 31.00 -21.35
N ARG A 141 -4.63 30.68 -20.51
CA ARG A 141 -4.41 30.07 -19.19
C ARG A 141 -3.83 28.67 -19.28
N MET A 142 -4.31 27.85 -20.22
CA MET A 142 -3.75 26.51 -20.44
C MET A 142 -2.27 26.61 -20.82
N VAL A 143 -1.90 27.53 -21.70
CA VAL A 143 -0.50 27.75 -22.10
C VAL A 143 0.33 28.26 -20.93
N GLU A 144 -0.12 29.32 -20.24
CA GLU A 144 0.58 29.91 -19.08
C GLU A 144 0.91 28.85 -18.02
N TRP A 145 -0.08 28.04 -17.62
CA TRP A 145 0.15 27.02 -16.60
C TRP A 145 1.01 25.88 -17.11
N THR A 146 0.78 25.40 -18.33
CA THR A 146 1.58 24.29 -18.89
C THR A 146 3.05 24.72 -19.05
N VAL A 147 3.30 25.98 -19.46
CA VAL A 147 4.67 26.54 -19.52
C VAL A 147 5.28 26.69 -18.13
N GLY A 148 4.52 27.21 -17.16
CA GLY A 148 4.95 27.30 -15.77
C GLY A 148 5.32 25.93 -15.19
N ASP A 149 4.52 24.91 -15.45
CA ASP A 149 4.78 23.52 -15.04
C ASP A 149 6.00 22.94 -15.77
N ILE A 150 6.12 23.13 -17.09
CA ILE A 150 7.29 22.70 -17.86
C ILE A 150 8.57 23.29 -17.27
N ILE A 151 8.57 24.59 -16.94
CA ILE A 151 9.73 25.26 -16.33
C ILE A 151 10.00 24.70 -14.93
N LYS A 152 8.96 24.56 -14.12
CA LYS A 152 9.06 24.07 -12.72
C LYS A 152 9.56 22.63 -12.65
N PHE A 153 9.12 21.78 -13.57
CA PHE A 153 9.39 20.33 -13.56
C PHE A 153 10.44 19.89 -14.58
N LYS A 154 11.03 20.81 -15.37
CA LYS A 154 11.96 20.51 -16.48
C LYS A 154 13.07 19.52 -16.13
N ASN A 155 13.59 19.61 -14.92
CA ASN A 155 14.73 18.81 -14.44
C ASN A 155 14.30 17.66 -13.51
N THR A 156 13.00 17.32 -13.50
CA THR A 156 12.47 16.21 -12.70
C THR A 156 12.13 15.04 -13.61
N ASP A 157 12.33 13.81 -13.14
CA ASP A 157 11.98 12.63 -13.93
C ASP A 157 10.47 12.49 -14.17
N ARG A 158 9.65 13.19 -13.38
CA ARG A 158 8.21 13.35 -13.63
C ARG A 158 7.90 14.05 -14.95
N ALA A 159 8.65 15.07 -15.35
CA ALA A 159 8.44 15.73 -16.65
C ALA A 159 8.86 14.82 -17.82
N LYS A 160 9.92 14.02 -17.63
CA LYS A 160 10.33 12.99 -18.60
C LYS A 160 9.27 11.89 -18.72
N LYS A 161 8.75 11.40 -17.58
CA LYS A 161 7.71 10.35 -17.49
C LYS A 161 6.47 10.67 -18.33
N TYR A 162 6.00 11.91 -18.28
CA TYR A 162 4.83 12.35 -19.04
C TYR A 162 5.18 12.99 -20.39
N ASN A 163 6.44 12.90 -20.86
CA ASN A 163 6.93 13.51 -22.10
C ASN A 163 6.48 14.97 -22.28
N ILE A 164 6.63 15.79 -21.23
CA ILE A 164 6.13 17.16 -21.21
C ILE A 164 7.24 18.07 -21.75
N THR A 165 7.13 18.43 -23.02
CA THR A 165 8.09 19.31 -23.72
C THR A 165 7.39 20.53 -24.30
N LEU A 166 8.15 21.61 -24.54
CA LEU A 166 7.66 22.78 -25.28
C LEU A 166 7.20 22.42 -26.70
N GLY A 167 7.81 21.39 -27.33
CA GLY A 167 7.35 20.88 -28.62
C GLY A 167 5.96 20.26 -28.55
N ARG A 168 5.69 19.46 -27.52
CA ARG A 168 4.37 18.83 -27.32
C ARG A 168 3.27 19.85 -27.04
N LEU A 169 3.58 20.95 -26.35
CA LEU A 169 2.65 22.07 -26.16
C LEU A 169 2.12 22.62 -27.50
N LEU A 170 2.98 22.69 -28.52
CA LEU A 170 2.63 23.22 -29.84
C LEU A 170 1.81 22.22 -30.68
N THR A 171 2.04 20.90 -30.49
CA THR A 171 1.35 19.85 -31.27
C THR A 171 0.08 19.33 -30.60
N ASP A 172 0.02 19.29 -29.27
CA ASP A 172 -1.09 18.78 -28.47
C ASP A 172 -1.23 19.52 -27.12
N LEU A 173 -1.71 20.76 -27.18
CA LEU A 173 -1.93 21.59 -25.98
C LEU A 173 -2.88 20.93 -24.97
N LYS A 174 -3.90 20.20 -25.44
CA LYS A 174 -4.91 19.59 -24.54
C LYS A 174 -4.31 18.41 -23.78
N GLY A 175 -3.61 17.51 -24.45
CA GLY A 175 -2.93 16.39 -23.79
C GLY A 175 -1.79 16.88 -22.89
N ALA A 176 -0.99 17.86 -23.35
CA ALA A 176 0.06 18.46 -22.52
C ALA A 176 -0.51 19.11 -21.24
N TYR A 177 -1.61 19.87 -21.36
CA TYR A 177 -2.29 20.45 -20.19
C TYR A 177 -2.84 19.39 -19.24
N ALA A 178 -3.46 18.33 -19.76
CA ALA A 178 -3.99 17.23 -18.95
C ALA A 178 -2.88 16.47 -18.22
N ASP A 179 -1.75 16.21 -18.87
CA ASP A 179 -0.59 15.58 -18.24
C ASP A 179 0.10 16.51 -17.22
N CYS A 180 0.22 17.81 -17.52
CA CYS A 180 0.66 18.79 -16.52
C CYS A 180 -0.32 18.92 -15.33
N ALA A 181 -1.62 18.73 -15.54
CA ALA A 181 -2.58 18.69 -14.44
C ALA A 181 -2.33 17.47 -13.51
N LYS A 182 -1.87 16.33 -14.05
CA LYS A 182 -1.43 15.18 -13.22
C LYS A 182 -0.20 15.52 -12.38
N LEU A 183 0.68 16.41 -12.86
CA LEU A 183 1.81 16.91 -12.06
C LEU A 183 1.40 17.87 -10.94
N ARG A 184 0.32 18.65 -11.17
CA ARG A 184 -0.15 19.69 -10.24
C ARG A 184 -1.06 19.18 -9.14
N PHE A 185 -1.75 18.07 -9.38
CA PHE A 185 -2.85 17.66 -8.52
C PHE A 185 -2.92 16.15 -8.29
N HIS A 186 -3.73 15.74 -7.31
CA HIS A 186 -4.22 14.38 -7.22
C HIS A 186 -5.17 14.09 -8.41
N SER A 187 -4.63 13.70 -9.57
CA SER A 187 -5.37 13.10 -10.69
C SER A 187 -6.24 11.91 -10.26
N VAL A 188 -7.23 11.51 -11.06
CA VAL A 188 -7.88 10.20 -10.84
C VAL A 188 -6.86 9.12 -11.09
N SER A 189 -6.78 8.13 -10.20
CA SER A 189 -5.98 6.94 -10.43
C SER A 189 -6.47 6.19 -11.67
N LEU A 190 -5.57 5.50 -12.35
CA LEU A 190 -5.94 4.57 -13.42
C LEU A 190 -6.94 3.55 -12.86
N ASP A 191 -8.11 3.41 -13.50
CA ASP A 191 -9.04 2.35 -13.15
C ASP A 191 -8.50 0.99 -13.62
N TYR A 192 -8.96 -0.08 -12.98
CA TYR A 192 -8.38 -1.40 -13.22
C TYR A 192 -8.63 -1.92 -14.65
N ARG A 193 -9.78 -1.59 -15.24
CA ARG A 193 -10.07 -1.96 -16.64
C ARG A 193 -9.10 -1.28 -17.59
N SER A 194 -8.87 0.02 -17.42
CA SER A 194 -7.86 0.75 -18.19
C SER A 194 -6.45 0.21 -17.98
N TYR A 195 -6.12 -0.28 -16.77
CA TYR A 195 -4.86 -0.97 -16.50
C TYR A 195 -4.73 -2.25 -17.33
N VAL A 196 -5.76 -3.10 -17.32
CA VAL A 196 -5.77 -4.35 -18.09
C VAL A 196 -5.63 -4.08 -19.58
N GLU A 197 -6.41 -3.14 -20.11
CA GLU A 197 -6.39 -2.79 -21.54
C GLU A 197 -5.02 -2.27 -22.00
N LYS A 198 -4.30 -1.51 -21.16
CA LYS A 198 -3.03 -0.86 -21.55
C LYS A 198 -1.78 -1.68 -21.24
N PHE A 199 -1.78 -2.44 -20.14
CA PHE A 199 -0.54 -3.00 -19.59
C PHE A 199 -0.55 -4.52 -19.43
N ASP A 200 -1.72 -5.15 -19.43
CA ASP A 200 -1.86 -6.59 -19.14
C ASP A 200 -2.42 -7.39 -20.33
N THR A 201 -3.07 -6.70 -21.29
CA THR A 201 -3.52 -7.31 -22.55
C THR A 201 -2.33 -7.51 -23.49
N LEU A 202 -2.07 -8.76 -23.86
CA LEU A 202 -1.03 -9.09 -24.85
C LEU A 202 -1.49 -8.78 -26.27
N HIS A 203 -0.63 -8.12 -27.06
CA HIS A 203 -0.82 -8.01 -28.51
C HIS A 203 -0.17 -9.19 -29.25
N PRO A 204 -0.57 -9.50 -30.50
CA PRO A 204 0.06 -10.54 -31.30
C PRO A 204 1.60 -10.39 -31.41
N SER A 205 2.09 -9.16 -31.51
CA SER A 205 3.52 -8.85 -31.51
C SER A 205 4.23 -9.20 -30.20
N ASP A 206 3.54 -9.08 -29.06
CA ASP A 206 4.08 -9.50 -27.76
C ASP A 206 4.22 -11.02 -27.73
N ILE A 207 3.22 -11.76 -28.22
CA ILE A 207 3.26 -13.24 -28.29
C ILE A 207 4.44 -13.72 -29.13
N ASP A 208 4.66 -13.13 -30.31
CA ASP A 208 5.79 -13.48 -31.18
C ASP A 208 7.15 -13.15 -30.53
N SER A 209 7.19 -12.07 -29.74
CA SER A 209 8.41 -11.69 -29.00
C SER A 209 8.66 -12.63 -27.82
N ILE A 210 7.62 -13.06 -27.10
CA ILE A 210 7.70 -14.07 -26.04
C ILE A 210 8.25 -15.39 -26.61
N ARG A 211 7.74 -15.84 -27.78
CA ARG A 211 8.23 -17.05 -28.44
C ARG A 211 9.72 -16.96 -28.79
N ARG A 212 10.15 -15.83 -29.39
CA ARG A 212 11.57 -15.58 -29.67
C ARG A 212 12.42 -15.55 -28.41
N HIS A 213 11.91 -14.95 -27.33
CA HIS A 213 12.63 -14.90 -26.08
C HIS A 213 12.77 -16.30 -25.43
N MET A 214 11.76 -17.15 -25.53
CA MET A 214 11.84 -18.54 -25.04
C MET A 214 12.95 -19.35 -25.72
N ASP A 215 13.39 -18.98 -26.93
CA ASP A 215 14.50 -19.64 -27.62
C ASP A 215 15.86 -19.36 -26.98
N SER A 216 15.98 -18.32 -26.15
CA SER A 216 17.19 -18.05 -25.36
C SER A 216 17.24 -18.83 -24.05
N PHE A 217 16.15 -19.50 -23.64
CA PHE A 217 16.10 -20.18 -22.35
C PHE A 217 17.04 -21.38 -22.32
N ALA A 218 17.99 -21.36 -21.39
CA ALA A 218 18.89 -22.48 -21.14
C ALA A 218 18.16 -23.68 -20.52
N ARG A 219 17.15 -23.42 -19.69
CA ARG A 219 16.30 -24.42 -19.05
C ARG A 219 14.85 -24.26 -19.50
N ARG A 220 14.22 -25.38 -19.85
CA ARG A 220 12.78 -25.44 -20.14
C ARG A 220 12.11 -26.39 -19.14
N PRO A 221 11.85 -25.95 -17.89
CA PRO A 221 11.28 -26.81 -16.86
C PRO A 221 9.89 -27.30 -17.27
N LEU A 222 9.59 -28.58 -17.04
CA LEU A 222 8.22 -29.07 -17.14
C LEU A 222 7.43 -28.53 -15.95
N ILE A 223 6.30 -27.86 -16.21
CA ILE A 223 5.41 -27.34 -15.17
C ILE A 223 4.14 -28.19 -15.11
N SER A 224 3.88 -28.83 -13.97
CA SER A 224 2.64 -29.57 -13.71
C SER A 224 1.58 -28.65 -13.12
N ILE A 225 0.40 -28.57 -13.72
CA ILE A 225 -0.72 -27.80 -13.16
C ILE A 225 -1.65 -28.76 -12.43
N LEU A 226 -1.86 -28.54 -11.14
CA LEU A 226 -2.68 -29.39 -10.27
C LEU A 226 -4.08 -28.81 -10.17
N VAL A 227 -5.08 -29.57 -10.61
CA VAL A 227 -6.49 -29.15 -10.57
C VAL A 227 -7.33 -30.19 -9.81
N PRO A 228 -7.71 -29.92 -8.54
CA PRO A 228 -8.68 -30.74 -7.83
C PRO A 228 -10.11 -30.40 -8.28
N VAL A 229 -10.86 -31.40 -8.74
CA VAL A 229 -12.22 -31.24 -9.27
C VAL A 229 -13.26 -31.87 -8.35
N TYR A 230 -14.18 -31.05 -7.86
CA TYR A 230 -15.30 -31.45 -7.01
C TYR A 230 -16.52 -30.56 -7.28
N GLY A 231 -17.70 -31.16 -7.53
CA GLY A 231 -18.97 -30.41 -7.56
C GLY A 231 -19.05 -29.16 -8.46
N THR A 232 -18.36 -29.14 -9.61
CA THR A 232 -18.35 -27.98 -10.53
C THR A 232 -19.23 -28.17 -11.78
N SER A 233 -19.48 -27.07 -12.50
CA SER A 233 -20.11 -27.07 -13.82
C SER A 233 -19.09 -27.30 -14.92
N VAL A 234 -19.51 -27.98 -16.00
CA VAL A 234 -18.66 -28.20 -17.19
C VAL A 234 -18.18 -26.88 -17.79
N ARG A 235 -19.00 -25.83 -17.80
CA ARG A 235 -18.67 -24.51 -18.38
C ARG A 235 -17.41 -23.89 -17.76
N TYR A 236 -17.32 -23.86 -16.42
CA TYR A 236 -16.19 -23.23 -15.73
C TYR A 236 -14.94 -24.11 -15.76
N LEU A 237 -15.11 -25.43 -15.65
CA LEU A 237 -14.01 -26.36 -15.83
C LEU A 237 -13.43 -26.29 -17.25
N GLU A 238 -14.28 -26.14 -18.26
CA GLU A 238 -13.83 -25.94 -19.64
C GLU A 238 -13.03 -24.65 -19.79
N SER A 239 -13.50 -23.53 -19.23
CA SER A 239 -12.74 -22.28 -19.21
C SER A 239 -11.35 -22.45 -18.56
N THR A 240 -11.28 -23.19 -17.45
CA THR A 240 -10.04 -23.52 -16.74
C THR A 240 -9.08 -24.31 -17.64
N VAL A 241 -9.53 -25.41 -18.25
CA VAL A 241 -8.72 -26.24 -19.15
C VAL A 241 -8.28 -25.46 -20.39
N GLN A 242 -9.16 -24.64 -20.98
CA GLN A 242 -8.81 -23.80 -22.13
C GLN A 242 -7.74 -22.76 -21.77
N SER A 243 -7.76 -22.21 -20.55
CA SER A 243 -6.73 -21.27 -20.11
C SER A 243 -5.33 -21.89 -20.03
N VAL A 244 -5.26 -23.18 -19.72
CA VAL A 244 -4.02 -23.98 -19.71
C VAL A 244 -3.59 -24.31 -21.13
N LEU A 245 -4.52 -24.74 -21.99
CA LEU A 245 -4.24 -25.03 -23.40
C LEU A 245 -3.76 -23.79 -24.16
N ALA A 246 -4.22 -22.60 -23.78
CA ALA A 246 -3.84 -21.32 -24.37
C ALA A 246 -2.49 -20.77 -23.90
N GLN A 247 -1.77 -21.47 -23.02
CA GLN A 247 -0.45 -21.03 -22.55
C GLN A 247 0.56 -20.96 -23.71
N ILE A 248 1.31 -19.86 -23.77
CA ILE A 248 2.35 -19.65 -24.80
C ILE A 248 3.55 -20.58 -24.54
N TYR A 249 3.86 -20.85 -23.27
CA TYR A 249 4.86 -21.83 -22.90
C TYR A 249 4.30 -23.24 -23.11
N GLU A 250 5.02 -24.11 -23.81
CA GLU A 250 4.47 -25.39 -24.30
C GLU A 250 4.81 -26.59 -23.40
N ASN A 251 5.86 -26.49 -22.55
CA ASN A 251 6.35 -27.60 -21.73
C ASN A 251 5.59 -27.70 -20.40
N TRP A 252 4.34 -28.12 -20.46
CA TRP A 252 3.47 -28.30 -19.31
C TRP A 252 2.69 -29.61 -19.39
N GLU A 253 2.17 -30.02 -18.24
CA GLU A 253 1.19 -31.09 -18.13
C GLU A 253 0.08 -30.67 -17.17
N LEU A 254 -1.14 -31.13 -17.43
CA LEU A 254 -2.31 -30.81 -16.63
C LEU A 254 -2.73 -32.06 -15.86
N CYS A 255 -2.57 -32.02 -14.54
CA CYS A 255 -2.82 -33.12 -13.62
C CYS A 255 -4.16 -32.87 -12.91
N ILE A 256 -5.20 -33.58 -13.34
CA ILE A 256 -6.55 -33.46 -12.82
C ILE A 256 -6.87 -34.69 -11.98
N ALA A 257 -7.26 -34.45 -10.73
CA ALA A 257 -7.91 -35.47 -9.92
C ALA A 257 -9.36 -35.06 -9.70
N ALA A 258 -10.28 -35.99 -9.90
CA ALA A 258 -11.71 -35.77 -9.74
C ALA A 258 -12.29 -36.78 -8.74
N ASP A 259 -13.22 -36.33 -7.91
CA ASP A 259 -13.98 -37.22 -7.05
C ASP A 259 -14.90 -38.13 -7.90
N GLU A 260 -15.04 -39.41 -7.52
CA GLU A 260 -15.97 -40.33 -8.21
C GLU A 260 -17.44 -39.88 -8.17
N ALA A 261 -17.82 -39.04 -7.20
CA ALA A 261 -19.16 -38.48 -7.06
C ALA A 261 -19.45 -37.26 -7.96
N VAL A 262 -18.51 -36.84 -8.82
CA VAL A 262 -18.79 -35.75 -9.78
C VAL A 262 -19.90 -36.13 -10.78
N ALA A 263 -20.63 -35.13 -11.26
CA ALA A 263 -21.69 -35.33 -12.24
C ALA A 263 -21.18 -36.04 -13.52
N SER A 264 -22.01 -36.92 -14.09
CA SER A 264 -21.68 -37.72 -15.28
C SER A 264 -21.22 -36.88 -16.47
N GLU A 265 -21.75 -35.66 -16.61
CA GLU A 265 -21.36 -34.69 -17.65
C GLU A 265 -19.91 -34.23 -17.48
N VAL A 266 -19.50 -33.92 -16.24
CA VAL A 266 -18.13 -33.51 -15.89
C VAL A 266 -17.16 -34.68 -16.12
N ALA A 267 -17.52 -35.89 -15.66
CA ALA A 267 -16.69 -37.07 -15.88
C ALA A 267 -16.50 -37.38 -17.39
N SER A 268 -17.55 -37.21 -18.19
CA SER A 268 -17.49 -37.42 -19.64
C SER A 268 -16.61 -36.37 -20.33
N TYR A 269 -16.72 -35.10 -19.91
CA TYR A 269 -15.86 -34.03 -20.38
C TYR A 269 -14.38 -34.29 -20.06
N LEU A 270 -14.07 -34.67 -18.81
CA LEU A 270 -12.71 -34.96 -18.36
C LEU A 270 -12.06 -36.11 -19.14
N ARG A 271 -12.80 -37.18 -19.44
CA ARG A 271 -12.31 -38.28 -20.29
C ARG A 271 -12.04 -37.78 -21.72
N SER A 272 -12.95 -36.98 -22.28
CA SER A 272 -12.79 -36.43 -23.63
C SER A 272 -11.55 -35.53 -23.77
N VAL A 273 -11.23 -34.71 -22.77
CA VAL A 273 -10.05 -33.84 -22.85
C VAL A 273 -8.74 -34.63 -22.72
N SER A 274 -8.70 -35.66 -21.87
CA SER A 274 -7.53 -36.53 -21.72
C SER A 274 -7.24 -37.35 -22.97
N GLU A 275 -8.28 -37.78 -23.70
CA GLU A 275 -8.14 -38.46 -25.00
C GLU A 275 -7.64 -37.54 -26.12
N LYS A 276 -7.96 -36.24 -26.06
CA LYS A 276 -7.60 -35.25 -27.10
C LYS A 276 -6.17 -34.73 -26.98
N ASP A 277 -5.67 -34.54 -25.76
CA ASP A 277 -4.32 -34.03 -25.51
C ASP A 277 -3.61 -34.89 -24.45
N GLY A 278 -2.56 -35.59 -24.87
CA GLY A 278 -1.80 -36.51 -24.01
C GLY A 278 -1.04 -35.83 -22.86
N ARG A 279 -0.97 -34.49 -22.83
CA ARG A 279 -0.45 -33.72 -21.69
C ARG A 279 -1.46 -33.61 -20.54
N ILE A 280 -2.73 -33.93 -20.78
CA ILE A 280 -3.79 -33.89 -19.77
C ILE A 280 -3.97 -35.28 -19.16
N LYS A 281 -3.58 -35.40 -17.89
CA LYS A 281 -3.71 -36.61 -17.08
C LYS A 281 -4.90 -36.47 -16.15
N VAL A 282 -5.80 -37.45 -16.17
CA VAL A 282 -6.99 -37.46 -15.33
C VAL A 282 -7.04 -38.74 -14.50
N ILE A 283 -7.30 -38.61 -13.21
CA ILE A 283 -7.68 -39.73 -12.34
C ILE A 283 -9.03 -39.47 -11.70
N PHE A 284 -9.78 -40.55 -11.49
CA PHE A 284 -10.98 -40.57 -10.68
C PHE A 284 -10.66 -41.33 -9.40
N MET A 285 -11.05 -40.77 -8.25
CA MET A 285 -10.77 -41.37 -6.96
C MET A 285 -11.90 -41.13 -5.97
N ASN A 286 -12.08 -42.06 -5.03
CA ASN A 286 -12.95 -41.85 -3.88
C ASN A 286 -12.18 -41.03 -2.83
N SER A 287 -12.46 -39.73 -2.75
CA SER A 287 -11.76 -38.83 -1.81
C SER A 287 -12.40 -38.77 -0.43
N GLY A 288 -13.56 -39.42 -0.23
CA GLY A 288 -14.39 -39.23 0.97
C GLY A 288 -14.99 -37.82 1.07
N GLY A 289 -14.93 -37.02 0.00
CA GLY A 289 -15.41 -35.64 -0.05
C GLY A 289 -14.39 -34.57 0.34
N TYR A 290 -13.12 -34.92 0.52
CA TYR A 290 -12.06 -33.99 0.94
C TYR A 290 -11.28 -33.42 -0.26
N VAL A 291 -11.28 -32.09 -0.42
CA VAL A 291 -10.57 -31.41 -1.53
C VAL A 291 -9.05 -31.62 -1.42
N SER A 292 -8.52 -31.63 -0.19
CA SER A 292 -7.11 -31.91 0.07
C SER A 292 -6.66 -33.29 -0.43
N ALA A 293 -7.50 -34.32 -0.31
CA ALA A 293 -7.20 -35.66 -0.82
C ALA A 293 -7.20 -35.69 -2.36
N ILE A 294 -8.13 -34.97 -2.99
CA ILE A 294 -8.16 -34.80 -4.45
C ILE A 294 -6.90 -34.07 -4.93
N ALA A 295 -6.51 -32.97 -4.26
CA ALA A 295 -5.31 -32.22 -4.59
C ALA A 295 -4.02 -33.06 -4.44
N MET A 296 -3.98 -33.97 -3.46
CA MET A 296 -2.90 -34.96 -3.32
C MET A 296 -2.86 -35.93 -4.50
N GLY A 297 -4.01 -36.46 -4.94
CA GLY A 297 -4.08 -37.30 -6.14
C GLY A 297 -3.58 -36.60 -7.40
N ALA A 298 -3.87 -35.30 -7.55
CA ALA A 298 -3.32 -34.50 -8.65
C ALA A 298 -1.80 -34.36 -8.55
N LEU A 299 -1.25 -34.18 -7.34
CA LEU A 299 0.21 -34.11 -7.10
C LEU A 299 0.91 -35.44 -7.41
N GLU A 300 0.27 -36.59 -7.20
CA GLU A 300 0.84 -37.91 -7.53
C GLU A 300 1.05 -38.09 -9.05
N LEU A 301 0.23 -37.45 -9.88
CA LEU A 301 0.37 -37.46 -11.34
C LEU A 301 1.49 -36.56 -11.87
N ALA A 302 1.92 -35.59 -11.06
CA ALA A 302 2.87 -34.57 -11.44
C ALA A 302 4.28 -35.14 -11.63
N ALA A 303 4.86 -34.94 -12.79
CA ALA A 303 6.22 -35.28 -13.20
C ALA A 303 7.10 -34.03 -13.44
N GLY A 304 6.52 -32.83 -13.39
CA GLY A 304 7.22 -31.57 -13.58
C GLY A 304 8.27 -31.28 -12.52
N GLU A 305 9.18 -30.35 -12.85
CA GLU A 305 10.12 -29.79 -11.88
C GLU A 305 9.39 -28.86 -10.89
N PHE A 306 8.38 -28.15 -11.39
CA PHE A 306 7.51 -27.28 -10.62
C PHE A 306 6.05 -27.73 -10.76
N SER A 307 5.29 -27.57 -9.68
CA SER A 307 3.85 -27.81 -9.64
C SER A 307 3.12 -26.54 -9.24
N ALA A 308 2.22 -26.06 -10.10
CA ALA A 308 1.37 -24.91 -9.87
C ALA A 308 -0.05 -25.35 -9.49
N THR A 309 -0.66 -24.69 -8.51
CA THR A 309 -2.05 -24.97 -8.11
C THR A 309 -3.02 -24.13 -8.94
N LEU A 310 -4.10 -24.73 -9.42
CA LEU A 310 -5.16 -24.03 -10.15
C LEU A 310 -6.54 -24.52 -9.67
N GLY A 311 -7.37 -23.57 -9.24
CA GLY A 311 -8.76 -23.85 -8.89
C GLY A 311 -9.57 -24.28 -10.10
N GLN A 312 -10.47 -25.24 -9.91
CA GLN A 312 -11.32 -25.82 -10.96
C GLN A 312 -12.24 -24.84 -11.74
N ASN A 313 -12.34 -23.59 -11.29
CA ASN A 313 -13.15 -22.55 -11.92
C ASN A 313 -12.34 -21.33 -12.36
N ASP A 314 -11.04 -21.34 -12.07
CA ASP A 314 -10.14 -20.20 -12.18
C ASP A 314 -9.37 -20.25 -13.50
N VAL A 315 -8.80 -19.13 -13.90
CA VAL A 315 -8.19 -18.97 -15.23
C VAL A 315 -6.77 -18.44 -15.07
N LEU A 316 -5.84 -19.01 -15.82
CA LEU A 316 -4.48 -18.48 -15.94
C LEU A 316 -4.36 -17.48 -17.08
N SER A 317 -3.56 -16.43 -16.91
CA SER A 317 -3.20 -15.56 -18.03
C SER A 317 -2.35 -16.31 -19.06
N PRO A 318 -2.41 -16.02 -20.37
CA PRO A 318 -1.73 -16.82 -21.42
C PRO A 318 -0.19 -16.92 -21.31
N HIS A 319 0.44 -16.01 -20.56
CA HIS A 319 1.89 -15.94 -20.40
C HIS A 319 2.37 -16.34 -19.00
N SER A 320 1.50 -16.96 -18.20
CA SER A 320 1.78 -17.32 -16.79
C SER A 320 2.91 -18.32 -16.68
N LEU A 321 2.82 -19.43 -17.41
CA LEU A 321 3.84 -20.48 -17.38
C LEU A 321 5.18 -20.02 -17.97
N TYR A 322 5.14 -19.12 -18.96
CA TYR A 322 6.34 -18.51 -19.53
C TYR A 322 7.08 -17.67 -18.47
N LEU A 323 6.39 -16.84 -17.70
CA LEU A 323 7.03 -16.03 -16.66
C LEU A 323 7.55 -16.88 -15.50
N ILE A 324 6.88 -17.99 -15.14
CA ILE A 324 7.42 -18.97 -14.19
C ILE A 324 8.71 -19.56 -14.73
N ALA A 325 8.74 -20.03 -15.98
CA ALA A 325 9.94 -20.58 -16.60
C ALA A 325 11.07 -19.54 -16.73
N LEU A 326 10.73 -18.26 -16.96
CA LEU A 326 11.71 -17.16 -16.95
C LEU A 326 12.38 -17.03 -15.58
N GLN A 327 11.62 -17.02 -14.49
CA GLN A 327 12.17 -16.94 -13.14
C GLN A 327 13.11 -18.12 -12.84
N VAL A 328 12.76 -19.31 -13.30
CA VAL A 328 13.63 -20.50 -13.19
C VAL A 328 14.91 -20.34 -14.02
N ASN A 329 14.96 -19.55 -15.08
CA ASN A 329 16.19 -19.26 -15.82
C ASN A 329 17.04 -18.15 -15.17
N GLU A 330 16.40 -17.18 -14.51
CA GLU A 330 17.08 -16.04 -13.88
C GLU A 330 17.70 -16.39 -12.51
N VAL A 331 17.08 -17.32 -11.78
CA VAL A 331 17.48 -17.67 -10.42
C VAL A 331 17.56 -19.19 -10.28
N ASP A 332 18.72 -19.66 -9.83
CA ASP A 332 18.92 -21.07 -9.48
C ASP A 332 18.21 -21.43 -8.18
N ASP A 333 17.83 -22.71 -8.05
CA ASP A 333 17.34 -23.31 -6.81
C ASP A 333 16.08 -22.66 -6.20
N LEU A 334 15.19 -22.12 -7.05
CA LEU A 334 13.89 -21.60 -6.58
C LEU A 334 13.00 -22.69 -5.99
N ASN A 335 12.32 -22.38 -4.90
CA ASN A 335 11.37 -23.29 -4.24
C ASN A 335 9.92 -22.84 -4.39
N ILE A 336 9.68 -21.52 -4.36
CA ILE A 336 8.34 -20.94 -4.38
C ILE A 336 8.35 -19.74 -5.34
N ILE A 337 7.43 -19.76 -6.30
CA ILE A 337 7.21 -18.65 -7.23
C ILE A 337 5.74 -18.27 -7.10
N TYR A 338 5.43 -17.03 -6.78
CA TYR A 338 4.04 -16.56 -6.67
C TYR A 338 3.82 -15.27 -7.45
N SER A 339 2.58 -15.01 -7.84
CA SER A 339 2.23 -13.82 -8.63
C SER A 339 1.12 -12.99 -7.99
N ASP A 340 0.88 -11.81 -8.56
CA ASP A 340 -0.35 -11.08 -8.32
C ASP A 340 -1.55 -11.83 -8.91
N ASN A 341 -2.74 -11.54 -8.38
CA ASN A 341 -3.98 -12.12 -8.86
C ASN A 341 -5.07 -11.05 -8.87
N ASP A 342 -6.14 -11.32 -9.59
CA ASP A 342 -7.37 -10.55 -9.54
C ASP A 342 -8.56 -11.51 -9.55
N GLU A 343 -9.74 -10.98 -9.80
CA GLU A 343 -10.96 -11.75 -9.87
C GLU A 343 -11.70 -11.51 -11.18
N ILE A 344 -12.45 -12.52 -11.60
CA ILE A 344 -13.36 -12.47 -12.75
C ILE A 344 -14.77 -12.81 -12.31
N ASP A 345 -15.75 -12.14 -12.92
CA ASP A 345 -17.16 -12.43 -12.74
C ASP A 345 -17.67 -13.54 -13.69
N GLU A 346 -18.98 -13.74 -13.75
CA GLU A 346 -19.65 -14.73 -14.61
C GLU A 346 -19.56 -14.41 -16.13
N PHE A 347 -19.12 -13.19 -16.46
CA PHE A 347 -18.92 -12.66 -17.82
C PHE A 347 -17.44 -12.50 -18.16
N ASP A 348 -16.54 -13.05 -17.34
CA ASP A 348 -15.08 -12.95 -17.48
C ASP A 348 -14.54 -11.51 -17.40
N VAL A 349 -15.30 -10.59 -16.78
CA VAL A 349 -14.84 -9.21 -16.56
C VAL A 349 -13.95 -9.16 -15.32
N ARG A 350 -12.74 -8.64 -15.51
CA ARG A 350 -11.70 -8.56 -14.47
C ARG A 350 -11.93 -7.41 -13.50
N GLY A 351 -11.72 -7.66 -12.21
CA GLY A 351 -11.91 -6.72 -11.10
C GLY A 351 -11.06 -7.07 -9.87
N ASN A 352 -11.08 -6.21 -8.85
CA ASN A 352 -10.49 -6.46 -7.52
C ASN A 352 -9.04 -7.00 -7.55
N ALA A 353 -8.14 -6.31 -8.26
CA ALA A 353 -6.74 -6.69 -8.31
C ALA A 353 -6.07 -6.66 -6.92
N PHE A 354 -5.31 -7.72 -6.64
CA PHE A 354 -4.45 -7.83 -5.48
C PHE A 354 -2.98 -7.82 -5.89
N PHE A 355 -2.40 -6.61 -5.88
CA PHE A 355 -0.99 -6.33 -6.15
C PHE A 355 -0.16 -6.55 -4.88
N LYS A 356 0.54 -7.67 -4.82
CA LYS A 356 1.25 -8.15 -3.62
C LYS A 356 2.64 -7.54 -3.52
N SER A 357 3.20 -7.48 -2.32
CA SER A 357 4.63 -7.23 -2.19
C SER A 357 5.45 -8.45 -2.63
N SER A 358 6.75 -8.25 -2.80
CA SER A 358 7.71 -9.36 -2.70
C SER A 358 7.67 -9.98 -1.29
N TRP A 359 8.47 -11.02 -1.07
CA TRP A 359 8.43 -11.82 0.15
C TRP A 359 8.44 -10.94 1.40
N ASN A 360 7.32 -10.94 2.12
CA ASN A 360 7.07 -10.13 3.30
C ASN A 360 6.60 -11.08 4.40
N PRO A 361 7.52 -11.70 5.16
CA PRO A 361 7.20 -12.80 6.07
C PRO A 361 6.17 -12.40 7.13
N ASP A 362 6.33 -11.22 7.73
CA ASP A 362 5.40 -10.78 8.77
C ASP A 362 4.00 -10.51 8.20
N LEU A 363 3.89 -9.92 7.00
CA LEU A 363 2.60 -9.76 6.32
C LEU A 363 2.03 -11.12 5.90
N PHE A 364 2.87 -12.03 5.43
CA PHE A 364 2.47 -13.39 5.07
C PHE A 364 1.88 -14.11 6.28
N PHE A 365 2.44 -13.99 7.48
CA PHE A 365 1.86 -14.60 8.68
C PHE A 365 0.52 -13.95 9.07
N SER A 366 0.39 -12.64 8.91
CA SER A 366 -0.83 -11.91 9.20
C SER A 366 -1.95 -12.11 8.18
N HIS A 367 -1.62 -12.33 6.91
CA HIS A 367 -2.58 -12.54 5.83
C HIS A 367 -1.98 -13.38 4.69
N ASP A 368 -2.79 -14.27 4.12
CA ASP A 368 -2.31 -15.17 3.08
C ASP A 368 -2.18 -14.51 1.71
N MET A 369 -0.96 -14.07 1.38
CA MET A 369 -0.64 -13.48 0.08
C MET A 369 -0.17 -14.50 -0.98
N ILE A 370 0.17 -15.74 -0.60
CA ILE A 370 0.86 -16.68 -1.51
C ILE A 370 -0.07 -17.77 -2.04
N SER A 371 -0.84 -18.44 -1.17
CA SER A 371 -1.30 -19.81 -1.47
C SER A 371 -2.20 -19.98 -2.70
N ARG A 372 -2.79 -18.91 -3.25
CA ARG A 372 -3.73 -18.97 -4.39
C ARG A 372 -3.13 -18.73 -5.78
N SER A 373 -1.90 -18.22 -5.89
CA SER A 373 -1.24 -18.03 -7.18
C SER A 373 0.23 -18.36 -7.05
N VAL A 374 0.52 -19.65 -7.00
CA VAL A 374 1.82 -20.17 -6.60
C VAL A 374 2.20 -21.42 -7.37
N ALA A 375 3.48 -21.49 -7.69
CA ALA A 375 4.17 -22.67 -8.18
C ALA A 375 5.25 -23.07 -7.18
N TYR A 376 5.24 -24.32 -6.77
CA TYR A 376 6.21 -24.92 -5.87
C TYR A 376 7.16 -25.81 -6.64
N ARG A 377 8.41 -25.92 -6.19
CA ARG A 377 9.28 -27.01 -6.63
C ARG A 377 8.63 -28.34 -6.25
N THR A 378 8.47 -29.25 -7.20
CA THR A 378 7.73 -30.51 -6.98
C THR A 378 8.45 -31.43 -5.98
N SER A 379 9.79 -31.42 -5.97
CA SER A 379 10.56 -32.16 -4.96
C SER A 379 10.30 -31.64 -3.54
N LEU A 380 10.15 -30.32 -3.37
CA LEU A 380 9.79 -29.72 -2.09
C LEU A 380 8.39 -30.16 -1.63
N LEU A 381 7.39 -30.12 -2.52
CA LEU A 381 6.03 -30.59 -2.21
C LEU A 381 6.03 -32.03 -1.69
N ARG A 382 6.82 -32.90 -2.32
CA ARG A 382 6.98 -34.30 -1.91
C ARG A 382 7.72 -34.43 -0.58
N GLU A 383 8.77 -33.63 -0.36
CA GLU A 383 9.50 -33.61 0.91
C GLU A 383 8.61 -33.21 2.09
N VAL A 384 7.73 -32.21 1.91
CA VAL A 384 6.83 -31.76 2.97
C VAL A 384 5.57 -32.63 3.12
N GLY A 385 5.37 -33.63 2.26
CA GLY A 385 4.26 -34.58 2.32
C GLY A 385 2.96 -34.12 1.66
N GLY A 386 2.99 -33.13 0.76
CA GLY A 386 1.81 -32.73 -0.03
C GLY A 386 0.66 -32.15 0.81
N PHE A 387 -0.58 -32.37 0.36
CA PHE A 387 -1.80 -31.83 0.98
C PHE A 387 -2.29 -32.72 2.13
N ARG A 388 -2.77 -32.09 3.21
CA ARG A 388 -3.18 -32.78 4.46
C ARG A 388 -4.68 -32.63 4.72
N VAL A 389 -5.36 -33.75 4.97
CA VAL A 389 -6.82 -33.80 5.19
C VAL A 389 -7.23 -33.17 6.52
N GLU A 390 -6.36 -33.19 7.52
CA GLU A 390 -6.61 -32.58 8.84
C GLU A 390 -6.75 -31.04 8.78
N TYR A 391 -6.39 -30.46 7.63
CA TYR A 391 -6.43 -29.03 7.35
C TYR A 391 -7.43 -28.67 6.25
N GLU A 392 -8.47 -29.48 6.02
CA GLU A 392 -9.52 -29.17 5.04
C GLU A 392 -10.06 -27.72 5.19
N GLY A 393 -10.27 -27.01 4.06
CA GLY A 393 -10.58 -25.57 4.03
C GLY A 393 -9.39 -24.61 4.29
N GLY A 394 -8.31 -25.09 4.90
CA GLY A 394 -7.06 -24.36 5.14
C GLY A 394 -5.81 -25.02 4.55
N HIS A 395 -5.97 -26.05 3.72
CA HIS A 395 -4.90 -26.94 3.27
C HIS A 395 -3.85 -26.22 2.41
N ASP A 396 -4.26 -25.25 1.59
CA ASP A 396 -3.31 -24.45 0.80
C ASP A 396 -2.39 -23.62 1.71
N ARG A 397 -2.97 -23.03 2.76
CA ARG A 397 -2.23 -22.24 3.75
C ARG A 397 -1.27 -23.11 4.54
N ASP A 398 -1.71 -24.29 4.97
CA ASP A 398 -0.87 -25.30 5.61
C ASP A 398 0.32 -25.71 4.73
N LEU A 399 0.05 -26.07 3.48
CA LEU A 399 1.08 -26.46 2.52
C LEU A 399 2.12 -25.35 2.33
N THR A 400 1.64 -24.12 2.11
CA THR A 400 2.51 -22.96 1.90
C THR A 400 3.40 -22.71 3.12
N LEU A 401 2.86 -22.78 4.34
CA LEU A 401 3.62 -22.62 5.58
C LEU A 401 4.74 -23.66 5.71
N ARG A 402 4.46 -24.93 5.39
CA ARG A 402 5.48 -25.99 5.41
C ARG A 402 6.56 -25.78 4.34
N CYS A 403 6.18 -25.38 3.13
CA CYS A 403 7.13 -25.04 2.06
C CYS A 403 8.02 -23.84 2.43
N VAL A 404 7.44 -22.79 3.01
CA VAL A 404 8.17 -21.62 3.51
C VAL A 404 9.16 -22.02 4.60
N LYS A 405 8.77 -22.89 5.54
CA LYS A 405 9.65 -23.37 6.63
C LYS A 405 10.90 -24.09 6.12
N LYS A 406 10.84 -24.66 4.92
CA LYS A 406 11.92 -25.38 4.24
C LYS A 406 12.66 -24.54 3.18
N SER A 407 12.28 -23.28 3.02
CA SER A 407 12.85 -22.38 2.02
C SER A 407 13.59 -21.22 2.68
N THR A 408 14.61 -20.72 2.01
CA THR A 408 15.27 -19.46 2.35
C THR A 408 14.60 -18.29 1.60
N PRO A 409 14.72 -17.04 2.08
CA PRO A 409 14.13 -15.87 1.41
C PRO A 409 14.51 -15.72 -0.07
N SER A 410 15.74 -16.10 -0.47
CA SER A 410 16.20 -16.02 -1.87
C SER A 410 15.53 -17.05 -2.80
N GLN A 411 14.98 -18.13 -2.25
CA GLN A 411 14.29 -19.18 -3.00
C GLN A 411 12.79 -18.91 -3.17
N ILE A 412 12.29 -17.78 -2.62
CA ILE A 412 10.90 -17.33 -2.72
C ILE A 412 10.86 -16.11 -3.63
N ARG A 413 10.19 -16.22 -4.78
CA ARG A 413 10.11 -15.14 -5.78
C ARG A 413 8.70 -14.70 -6.06
N HIS A 414 8.53 -13.39 -6.17
CA HIS A 414 7.30 -12.74 -6.57
C HIS A 414 7.43 -12.26 -8.02
N ILE A 415 6.44 -12.58 -8.83
CA ILE A 415 6.25 -12.00 -10.15
C ILE A 415 5.16 -10.93 -10.01
N PRO A 416 5.47 -9.62 -10.15
CA PRO A 416 4.52 -8.52 -9.95
C PRO A 416 3.49 -8.38 -11.10
N ARG A 417 3.07 -9.48 -11.70
CA ARG A 417 2.09 -9.54 -12.79
C ARG A 417 0.85 -10.29 -12.33
N VAL A 418 -0.30 -9.89 -12.85
CA VAL A 418 -1.56 -10.60 -12.58
C VAL A 418 -1.61 -11.80 -13.51
N LEU A 419 -1.32 -12.99 -12.96
CA LEU A 419 -1.21 -14.24 -13.74
C LEU A 419 -2.32 -15.25 -13.42
N TYR A 420 -3.13 -14.94 -12.41
CA TYR A 420 -4.20 -15.80 -11.91
C TYR A 420 -5.48 -14.99 -11.73
N HIS A 421 -6.57 -15.52 -12.26
CA HIS A 421 -7.89 -14.92 -12.24
C HIS A 421 -8.86 -15.80 -11.45
N LEU A 422 -9.21 -15.37 -10.24
CA LEU A 422 -10.15 -16.08 -9.36
C LEU A 422 -11.57 -15.85 -9.82
N ARG A 423 -12.33 -16.91 -10.10
CA ARG A 423 -13.74 -16.77 -10.48
C ARG A 423 -14.63 -16.61 -9.26
N ARG A 424 -15.36 -15.49 -9.18
CA ARG A 424 -16.40 -15.28 -8.17
C ARG A 424 -17.70 -15.96 -8.60
N LEU A 425 -18.10 -17.00 -7.89
CA LEU A 425 -19.37 -17.70 -8.07
C LEU A 425 -20.43 -17.11 -7.14
N GLY A 426 -21.28 -16.21 -7.65
CA GLY A 426 -22.44 -15.66 -6.92
C GLY A 426 -22.11 -14.75 -5.73
N VAL A 427 -23.14 -14.11 -5.16
CA VAL A 427 -23.02 -13.12 -4.07
C VAL A 427 -22.48 -13.79 -2.81
N CYS A 428 -21.39 -13.25 -2.26
CA CYS A 428 -20.86 -13.56 -0.93
C CYS A 428 -22.00 -13.55 0.10
N GLY A 429 -22.38 -14.72 0.60
CA GLY A 429 -23.56 -14.90 1.47
C GLY A 429 -24.24 -16.26 1.41
N SER A 430 -23.80 -17.17 0.51
CA SER A 430 -24.30 -18.54 0.41
C SER A 430 -23.31 -19.62 0.85
N ILE A 431 -22.21 -19.24 1.51
CA ILE A 431 -21.34 -20.20 2.20
C ILE A 431 -21.92 -20.38 3.60
N ASP A 432 -22.13 -21.63 3.98
CA ASP A 432 -22.54 -21.98 5.34
C ASP A 432 -21.54 -21.36 6.34
N PRO A 433 -21.99 -20.51 7.27
CA PRO A 433 -21.11 -19.89 8.27
C PRO A 433 -20.24 -20.89 9.03
N ASP A 434 -20.73 -22.12 9.22
CA ASP A 434 -19.98 -23.18 9.90
C ASP A 434 -18.77 -23.63 9.04
N VAL A 435 -18.95 -23.78 7.73
CA VAL A 435 -17.87 -24.15 6.79
C VAL A 435 -16.80 -23.04 6.72
N GLU A 436 -17.22 -21.78 6.71
CA GLU A 436 -16.29 -20.65 6.72
C GLU A 436 -15.49 -20.58 8.04
N ASN A 437 -16.15 -20.84 9.17
CA ASN A 437 -15.49 -20.87 10.46
C ASN A 437 -14.52 -22.05 10.59
N ASP A 438 -14.87 -23.23 10.06
CA ASP A 438 -14.00 -24.40 10.04
C ASP A 438 -12.74 -24.18 9.19
N ALA A 439 -12.88 -23.53 8.03
CA ALA A 439 -11.73 -23.13 7.22
C ALA A 439 -10.82 -22.13 7.96
N CYS A 440 -11.40 -21.18 8.70
CA CYS A 440 -10.64 -20.25 9.53
C CYS A 440 -9.90 -20.96 10.68
N ASN A 441 -10.56 -21.92 11.34
CA ASN A 441 -9.95 -22.79 12.37
C ASN A 441 -8.77 -23.59 11.80
N ALA A 442 -8.93 -24.21 10.62
CA ALA A 442 -7.87 -24.98 9.99
C ALA A 442 -6.63 -24.11 9.71
N LYS A 443 -6.82 -22.91 9.18
CA LYS A 443 -5.73 -21.95 8.92
C LYS A 443 -5.04 -21.47 10.21
N GLU A 444 -5.79 -21.23 11.28
CA GLU A 444 -5.25 -20.87 12.59
C GLU A 444 -4.40 -22.01 13.20
N ARG A 445 -4.89 -23.25 13.11
CA ARG A 445 -4.14 -24.44 13.51
C ARG A 445 -2.85 -24.58 12.71
N ALA A 446 -2.89 -24.35 11.40
CA ALA A 446 -1.72 -24.46 10.54
C ALA A 446 -0.63 -23.44 10.92
N LEU A 447 -1.03 -22.19 11.21
CA LEU A 447 -0.11 -21.17 11.72
C LEU A 447 0.44 -21.52 13.11
N SER A 448 -0.41 -22.02 14.01
CA SER A 448 0.02 -22.47 15.33
C SER A 448 1.03 -23.62 15.23
N GLU A 449 0.82 -24.56 14.31
CA GLU A 449 1.76 -25.65 14.04
C GLU A 449 3.08 -25.14 13.46
N PHE A 450 3.06 -24.13 12.58
CA PHE A 450 4.27 -23.52 12.03
C PHE A 450 5.21 -23.00 13.14
N PHE A 451 4.64 -22.32 14.14
CA PHE A 451 5.36 -21.73 15.28
C PHE A 451 5.56 -22.68 16.47
N LYS A 452 5.16 -23.95 16.40
CA LYS A 452 5.25 -24.90 17.54
C LYS A 452 6.66 -25.05 18.13
N ASP A 453 7.69 -24.87 17.32
CA ASP A 453 9.09 -24.99 17.72
C ASP A 453 9.66 -23.67 18.32
N GLN A 454 8.83 -22.63 18.44
CA GLN A 454 9.18 -21.34 19.06
C GLN A 454 8.39 -21.17 20.36
N PRO A 455 8.93 -21.59 21.51
CA PRO A 455 8.22 -21.54 22.78
C PRO A 455 7.73 -20.13 23.11
N GLY A 456 6.47 -20.01 23.54
CA GLY A 456 5.88 -18.74 23.95
C GLY A 456 5.30 -17.89 22.81
N VAL A 457 5.48 -18.27 21.54
CA VAL A 457 4.77 -17.63 20.42
C VAL A 457 3.31 -18.05 20.45
N ASN A 458 2.40 -17.08 20.39
CA ASN A 458 0.96 -17.30 20.36
C ASN A 458 0.35 -16.75 19.07
N VAL A 459 -0.51 -17.56 18.44
CA VAL A 459 -1.28 -17.16 17.25
C VAL A 459 -2.72 -16.95 17.67
N SER A 460 -3.31 -15.85 17.22
CA SER A 460 -4.73 -15.57 17.37
C SER A 460 -5.31 -15.03 16.07
N ARG A 461 -6.64 -15.04 15.95
CA ARG A 461 -7.34 -14.34 14.86
C ARG A 461 -7.12 -12.83 14.96
N GLY A 462 -7.03 -12.18 13.80
CA GLY A 462 -6.99 -10.72 13.67
C GLY A 462 -8.39 -10.11 13.65
N GLU A 463 -8.46 -8.79 13.49
CA GLU A 463 -9.74 -8.04 13.44
C GLU A 463 -10.53 -8.29 12.15
N LEU A 464 -9.85 -8.68 11.07
CA LEU A 464 -10.46 -8.94 9.77
C LEU A 464 -10.57 -10.44 9.51
N ALA A 465 -11.64 -10.85 8.84
CA ALA A 465 -11.82 -12.25 8.44
C ALA A 465 -10.62 -12.75 7.62
N GLY A 466 -10.12 -13.95 7.96
CA GLY A 466 -8.94 -14.53 7.30
C GLY A 466 -7.60 -13.85 7.62
N THR A 467 -7.53 -13.03 8.66
CA THR A 467 -6.28 -12.43 9.15
C THR A 467 -5.90 -12.94 10.54
N TYR A 468 -4.62 -12.83 10.88
CA TYR A 468 -4.04 -13.40 12.10
C TYR A 468 -3.04 -12.44 12.76
N ARG A 469 -2.90 -12.57 14.08
CA ARG A 469 -1.88 -11.90 14.88
C ARG A 469 -0.95 -12.94 15.49
N VAL A 470 0.35 -12.75 15.30
CA VAL A 470 1.40 -13.56 15.93
C VAL A 470 2.04 -12.73 17.02
N ARG A 471 1.91 -13.16 18.28
CA ARG A 471 2.51 -12.51 19.45
C ARG A 471 3.76 -13.26 19.87
N TYR A 472 4.87 -12.55 19.97
CA TYR A 472 6.16 -13.11 20.36
C TYR A 472 6.38 -12.95 21.88
N PRO A 473 7.05 -13.89 22.55
CA PRO A 473 7.30 -13.79 23.97
C PRO A 473 8.39 -12.75 24.27
N ILE A 474 8.31 -12.15 25.46
CA ILE A 474 9.39 -11.36 26.04
C ILE A 474 10.02 -12.20 27.16
N PRO A 475 11.36 -12.28 27.26
CA PRO A 475 12.02 -13.04 28.29
C PRO A 475 11.72 -12.47 29.69
N ASN A 476 11.87 -13.32 30.71
CA ASN A 476 11.81 -12.94 32.12
C ASN A 476 13.19 -13.22 32.76
N PRO A 477 13.90 -12.22 33.32
CA PRO A 477 13.51 -10.81 33.46
C PRO A 477 13.39 -10.08 32.11
N THR A 478 12.50 -9.08 32.06
CA THR A 478 12.31 -8.25 30.86
C THR A 478 13.60 -7.45 30.58
N PRO A 479 14.00 -7.26 29.32
CA PRO A 479 15.20 -6.50 28.99
C PRO A 479 15.00 -5.01 29.32
N LYS A 480 16.08 -4.33 29.69
CA LYS A 480 15.98 -2.91 30.01
C LYS A 480 15.82 -2.09 28.73
N VAL A 481 14.84 -1.19 28.69
CA VAL A 481 14.62 -0.25 27.58
C VAL A 481 15.12 1.15 27.96
N SER A 482 15.92 1.77 27.10
CA SER A 482 16.26 3.19 27.21
C SER A 482 15.41 4.01 26.25
N VAL A 483 14.47 4.78 26.79
CA VAL A 483 13.63 5.71 26.03
C VAL A 483 14.37 7.04 25.88
N ILE A 484 14.76 7.39 24.66
CA ILE A 484 15.57 8.57 24.33
C ILE A 484 14.66 9.64 23.74
N ILE A 485 14.61 10.81 24.38
CA ILE A 485 13.72 11.91 24.03
C ILE A 485 14.52 13.22 23.87
N PRO A 486 14.93 13.57 22.64
CA PRO A 486 15.45 14.89 22.32
C PRO A 486 14.37 15.96 22.51
N THR A 487 14.68 17.08 23.15
CA THR A 487 13.73 18.18 23.31
C THR A 487 14.39 19.54 23.22
N ARG A 488 13.63 20.52 22.74
CA ARG A 488 13.97 21.95 22.82
C ARG A 488 12.69 22.75 22.95
N ASP A 489 12.52 23.40 24.10
CA ASP A 489 11.32 24.19 24.40
C ASP A 489 10.00 23.39 24.26
N GLY A 490 10.02 22.08 24.55
CA GLY A 490 8.89 21.17 24.35
C GLY A 490 7.70 21.37 25.31
N GLY A 491 7.92 22.07 26.43
CA GLY A 491 6.87 22.58 27.33
C GLY A 491 5.76 21.56 27.67
N PRO A 492 4.48 21.88 27.41
CA PRO A 492 3.35 20.99 27.67
C PRO A 492 3.39 19.66 26.91
N LEU A 493 3.93 19.64 25.68
CA LEU A 493 4.01 18.43 24.86
C LEU A 493 4.99 17.42 25.47
N LEU A 494 6.19 17.88 25.85
CA LEU A 494 7.17 17.04 26.55
C LEU A 494 6.59 16.47 27.85
N LYS A 495 5.86 17.30 28.62
CA LYS A 495 5.20 16.84 29.83
C LYS A 495 4.17 15.74 29.55
N LYS A 496 3.36 15.91 28.51
CA LYS A 496 2.37 14.92 28.08
C LYS A 496 3.04 13.61 27.66
N CYS A 497 4.11 13.70 26.87
CA CYS A 497 4.92 12.57 26.43
C CYS A 497 5.46 11.77 27.64
N ILE A 498 6.19 12.43 28.54
CA ILE A 498 6.79 11.78 29.71
C ILE A 498 5.74 11.16 30.64
N VAL A 499 4.62 11.84 30.87
CA VAL A 499 3.51 11.29 31.68
C VAL A 499 2.90 10.06 31.03
N SER A 500 2.67 10.07 29.71
CA SER A 500 2.13 8.90 29.00
C SER A 500 3.07 7.68 29.07
N ILE A 501 4.38 7.90 29.18
CA ILE A 501 5.36 6.81 29.33
C ILE A 501 5.38 6.29 30.77
N ILE A 502 5.53 7.19 31.75
CA ILE A 502 5.69 6.79 33.16
C ILE A 502 4.40 6.19 33.72
N ASP A 503 3.25 6.83 33.46
CA ASP A 503 1.98 6.47 34.07
C ASP A 503 1.11 5.61 33.14
N GLY A 504 1.38 5.66 31.83
CA GLY A 504 0.55 5.02 30.81
C GLY A 504 1.12 3.73 30.21
N THR A 505 2.37 3.34 30.49
CA THR A 505 2.99 2.15 29.89
C THR A 505 3.10 0.99 30.88
N ASP A 506 2.84 -0.24 30.42
CA ASP A 506 2.85 -1.47 31.23
C ASP A 506 4.24 -2.16 31.33
N TYR A 507 5.28 -1.48 30.87
CA TYR A 507 6.64 -2.00 30.75
C TYR A 507 7.52 -1.44 31.87
N GLU A 508 7.80 -2.23 32.90
CA GLU A 508 8.43 -1.74 34.13
C GLU A 508 9.94 -1.47 33.99
N ASN A 509 10.67 -2.32 33.26
CA ASN A 509 12.13 -2.24 33.18
C ASN A 509 12.60 -1.22 32.14
N LEU A 510 12.30 0.06 32.37
CA LEU A 510 12.71 1.16 31.50
C LEU A 510 13.44 2.27 32.24
N GLU A 511 14.27 3.01 31.49
CA GLU A 511 14.79 4.31 31.87
C GLU A 511 14.46 5.34 30.80
N ILE A 512 14.31 6.60 31.21
CA ILE A 512 14.02 7.70 30.30
C ILE A 512 15.22 8.65 30.27
N ILE A 513 15.73 8.94 29.08
CA ILE A 513 16.84 9.86 28.84
C ILE A 513 16.31 11.03 28.04
N VAL A 514 16.11 12.16 28.72
CA VAL A 514 15.68 13.41 28.08
C VAL A 514 16.92 14.22 27.75
N VAL A 515 17.08 14.61 26.48
CA VAL A 515 18.22 15.42 26.03
C VAL A 515 17.76 16.83 25.71
N ASP A 516 18.09 17.77 26.59
CA ASP A 516 17.78 19.18 26.44
C ASP A 516 18.77 19.86 25.48
N ASN A 517 18.28 20.29 24.32
CA ASN A 517 19.03 21.08 23.35
C ASN A 517 18.79 22.59 23.52
N GLN A 518 19.35 23.14 24.60
CA GLN A 518 19.37 24.59 24.87
C GLN A 518 17.96 25.20 25.02
N SER A 519 17.05 24.53 25.74
CA SER A 519 15.73 25.09 26.07
C SER A 519 15.89 26.41 26.83
N LYS A 520 15.10 27.41 26.43
CA LYS A 520 15.05 28.76 27.01
C LYS A 520 13.71 29.04 27.67
N ASP A 521 12.67 28.32 27.26
CA ASP A 521 11.35 28.42 27.86
C ASP A 521 11.40 28.04 29.36
N ARG A 522 10.84 28.93 30.20
CA ARG A 522 10.93 28.79 31.66
C ARG A 522 10.13 27.60 32.16
N GLU A 523 9.00 27.29 31.52
CA GLU A 523 8.17 26.14 31.88
C GLU A 523 8.92 24.84 31.61
N THR A 524 9.48 24.71 30.40
CA THR A 524 10.31 23.56 29.98
C THR A 524 11.50 23.38 30.92
N VAL A 525 12.28 24.43 31.18
CA VAL A 525 13.44 24.36 32.08
C VAL A 525 13.04 23.99 33.52
N GLY A 526 11.90 24.50 34.00
CA GLY A 526 11.35 24.13 35.30
C GLY A 526 10.95 22.67 35.38
N PHE A 527 10.31 22.15 34.33
CA PHE A 527 9.90 20.75 34.24
C PHE A 527 11.11 19.80 34.13
N LEU A 528 12.11 20.13 33.33
CA LEU A 528 13.35 19.34 33.23
C LEU A 528 14.06 19.21 34.59
N LYS A 529 14.06 20.29 35.40
CA LYS A 529 14.60 20.23 36.77
C LYS A 529 13.81 19.28 37.66
N SER A 530 12.48 19.27 37.58
CA SER A 530 11.67 18.35 38.39
C SER A 530 11.83 16.89 37.93
N LEU A 531 12.01 16.65 36.62
CA LEU A 531 12.31 15.33 36.08
C LEU A 531 13.65 14.77 36.57
N SER A 532 14.68 15.61 36.68
CA SER A 532 16.01 15.20 37.16
C SER A 532 16.03 14.65 38.60
N LEU A 533 14.94 14.82 39.36
CA LEU A 533 14.78 14.28 40.70
C LEU A 533 14.23 12.85 40.72
N ARG A 534 13.73 12.33 39.59
CA ARG A 534 13.21 10.97 39.49
C ARG A 534 14.36 9.98 39.24
N SER A 535 14.32 8.82 39.92
CA SER A 535 15.39 7.82 39.85
C SER A 535 15.51 7.11 38.50
N ASN A 536 14.42 7.04 37.73
CA ASN A 536 14.37 6.39 36.42
C ASN A 536 14.46 7.38 35.24
N VAL A 537 14.76 8.66 35.50
CA VAL A 537 14.86 9.70 34.47
C VAL A 537 16.22 10.38 34.55
N SER A 538 16.94 10.42 33.43
CA SER A 538 18.18 11.18 33.26
C SER A 538 17.93 12.36 32.34
N VAL A 539 18.26 13.57 32.80
CA VAL A 539 18.20 14.78 31.98
C VAL A 539 19.61 15.18 31.58
N LEU A 540 19.92 15.05 30.30
CA LEU A 540 21.22 15.39 29.72
C LEU A 540 21.15 16.74 29.03
N ARG A 541 22.23 17.52 29.12
CA ARG A 541 22.38 18.78 28.37
C ARG A 541 23.17 18.54 27.10
N TYR A 542 22.70 19.10 26.00
CA TYR A 542 23.38 19.07 24.71
C TYR A 542 23.52 20.49 24.16
N ASP A 543 24.65 21.12 24.48
CA ASP A 543 24.93 22.53 24.22
C ASP A 543 25.55 22.79 22.83
N PHE A 544 25.04 22.12 21.79
CA PHE A 544 25.48 22.28 20.39
C PHE A 544 24.30 22.69 19.48
N PRO A 545 24.56 23.13 18.23
CA PRO A 545 23.49 23.34 17.25
C PRO A 545 22.59 22.11 17.10
N PHE A 546 21.31 22.33 16.81
CA PHE A 546 20.35 21.24 16.69
C PHE A 546 20.74 20.28 15.55
N ASN A 547 21.01 19.04 15.93
CA ASN A 547 21.25 17.90 15.06
C ASN A 547 20.58 16.70 15.73
N TYR A 548 19.43 16.28 15.18
CA TYR A 548 18.63 15.18 15.74
C TYR A 548 19.45 13.89 15.81
N SER A 549 20.20 13.59 14.76
CA SER A 549 21.07 12.42 14.66
C SER A 549 22.15 12.43 15.75
N SER A 550 22.88 13.54 15.90
CA SER A 550 23.91 13.65 16.95
C SER A 550 23.35 13.57 18.36
N ILE A 551 22.19 14.20 18.61
CA ILE A 551 21.56 14.18 19.94
C ILE A 551 21.21 12.74 20.34
N ASN A 552 20.66 11.96 19.41
CA ASN A 552 20.32 10.55 19.66
C ASN A 552 21.56 9.67 19.83
N ASN A 553 22.60 9.85 19.01
CA ASN A 553 23.88 9.15 19.18
C ASN A 553 24.52 9.45 20.55
N PHE A 554 24.55 10.73 20.94
CA PHE A 554 25.03 11.17 22.24
C PHE A 554 24.25 10.57 23.42
N ALA A 555 22.93 10.42 23.28
CA ALA A 555 22.08 9.78 24.29
C ALA A 555 22.34 8.28 24.39
N GLU A 556 22.50 7.60 23.24
CA GLU A 556 22.78 6.16 23.19
C GLU A 556 24.04 5.78 23.95
N GLU A 557 25.10 6.59 23.88
CA GLU A 557 26.35 6.35 24.62
C GLU A 557 26.13 6.28 26.14
N ARG A 558 25.11 7.00 26.63
CA ARG A 558 24.74 7.10 28.06
C ARG A 558 23.59 6.18 28.44
N ALA A 559 22.96 5.53 27.47
CA ALA A 559 21.96 4.51 27.70
C ALA A 559 22.57 3.29 28.40
N SER A 560 21.76 2.58 29.17
CA SER A 560 22.12 1.33 29.82
C SER A 560 21.19 0.16 29.44
N GLY A 561 20.11 0.44 28.70
CA GLY A 561 19.22 -0.57 28.15
C GLY A 561 19.84 -1.37 27.01
N ASP A 562 19.39 -2.61 26.88
CA ASP A 562 19.72 -3.50 25.76
C ASP A 562 18.87 -3.15 24.52
N VAL A 563 17.73 -2.50 24.75
CA VAL A 563 16.81 -2.02 23.72
C VAL A 563 16.72 -0.49 23.81
N LEU A 564 16.79 0.16 22.66
CA LEU A 564 16.63 1.60 22.50
C LEU A 564 15.23 1.90 21.97
N CYS A 565 14.59 2.93 22.52
CA CYS A 565 13.36 3.51 22.00
C CYS A 565 13.63 4.99 21.70
N PHE A 566 13.78 5.35 20.43
CA PHE A 566 13.87 6.74 20.00
C PHE A 566 12.45 7.30 19.88
N LEU A 567 12.19 8.40 20.57
CA LEU A 567 10.86 8.97 20.69
C LEU A 567 10.92 10.50 20.63
N ASN A 568 10.07 11.12 19.82
CA ASN A 568 9.96 12.57 19.81
C ASN A 568 9.27 13.09 21.08
N ASP A 569 9.55 14.34 21.45
CA ASP A 569 9.00 14.98 22.65
C ASP A 569 7.51 15.37 22.54
N ASP A 570 6.91 15.25 21.35
CA ASP A 570 5.51 15.53 21.05
C ASP A 570 4.69 14.26 20.71
N VAL A 571 5.14 13.12 21.21
CA VAL A 571 4.41 11.84 21.12
C VAL A 571 3.66 11.54 22.42
N GLU A 572 2.49 10.91 22.33
CA GLU A 572 1.72 10.40 23.46
C GLU A 572 1.31 8.95 23.20
N ALA A 573 1.66 8.06 24.12
CA ALA A 573 1.22 6.68 24.07
C ALA A 573 -0.28 6.57 24.39
N ILE A 574 -1.02 5.78 23.59
CA ILE A 574 -2.47 5.57 23.78
C ILE A 574 -2.74 4.27 24.55
N GLU A 575 -2.16 3.16 24.08
CA GLU A 575 -2.39 1.83 24.64
C GLU A 575 -1.27 1.44 25.63
N PRO A 576 -1.57 0.85 26.80
CA PRO A 576 -0.54 0.56 27.79
C PRO A 576 0.53 -0.45 27.37
N ASP A 577 0.19 -1.38 26.49
CA ASP A 577 1.08 -2.45 26.03
C ASP A 577 1.91 -2.07 24.80
N TRP A 578 1.87 -0.81 24.33
CA TRP A 578 2.55 -0.37 23.12
C TRP A 578 4.05 -0.72 23.10
N LEU A 579 4.76 -0.46 24.20
CA LEU A 579 6.21 -0.70 24.27
C LEU A 579 6.50 -2.19 24.36
N ARG A 580 5.68 -2.95 25.10
CA ARG A 580 5.76 -4.41 25.19
C ARG A 580 5.59 -5.05 23.81
N GLU A 581 4.60 -4.62 23.04
CA GLU A 581 4.38 -5.06 21.67
C GLU A 581 5.62 -4.79 20.80
N MET A 582 6.14 -3.56 20.79
CA MET A 582 7.30 -3.21 19.97
C MET A 582 8.57 -3.96 20.40
N VAL A 583 8.81 -4.11 21.70
CA VAL A 583 9.95 -4.87 22.24
C VAL A 583 9.85 -6.34 21.85
N SER A 584 8.66 -6.94 21.89
CA SER A 584 8.47 -8.34 21.49
C SER A 584 8.95 -8.62 20.05
N HIS A 585 8.79 -7.65 19.15
CA HIS A 585 9.31 -7.73 17.80
C HIS A 585 10.80 -7.39 17.72
N ALA A 586 11.28 -6.37 18.44
CA ALA A 586 12.66 -5.92 18.40
C ALA A 586 13.65 -6.98 18.91
N LEU A 587 13.21 -7.86 19.82
CA LEU A 587 14.04 -8.95 20.34
C LEU A 587 14.23 -10.12 19.37
N ARG A 588 13.47 -10.18 18.27
CA ARG A 588 13.61 -11.23 17.26
C ARG A 588 14.95 -11.06 16.53
N PRO A 589 15.80 -12.11 16.43
CA PRO A 589 17.15 -11.97 15.88
C PRO A 589 17.21 -11.36 14.48
N ASP A 590 16.23 -11.67 13.64
CA ASP A 590 16.10 -11.23 12.25
C ASP A 590 15.49 -9.82 12.08
N ILE A 591 15.04 -9.19 13.16
CA ILE A 591 14.48 -7.84 13.16
C ILE A 591 15.50 -6.83 13.69
N GLY A 592 15.66 -5.73 12.95
CA GLY A 592 16.62 -4.68 13.27
C GLY A 592 15.98 -3.39 13.76
N ALA A 593 14.74 -3.08 13.38
CA ALA A 593 13.97 -1.97 13.95
C ALA A 593 12.46 -2.22 13.86
N VAL A 594 11.71 -1.57 14.75
CA VAL A 594 10.26 -1.67 14.88
C VAL A 594 9.64 -0.28 14.95
N GLY A 595 8.61 -0.05 14.14
CA GLY A 595 7.82 1.19 14.14
C GLY A 595 6.39 1.00 14.61
N ALA A 596 5.85 2.04 15.24
CA ALA A 596 4.47 2.11 15.72
C ALA A 596 3.50 2.69 14.67
N LYS A 597 2.19 2.51 14.88
CA LYS A 597 1.16 3.30 14.19
C LYS A 597 1.06 4.67 14.85
N LEU A 598 1.34 5.73 14.08
CA LEU A 598 1.23 7.10 14.58
C LEU A 598 -0.01 7.78 14.01
N LEU A 599 -0.77 8.41 14.87
CA LEU A 599 -1.96 9.18 14.54
C LEU A 599 -1.68 10.67 14.74
N TYR A 600 -2.23 11.49 13.86
CA TYR A 600 -2.43 12.90 14.13
C TYR A 600 -3.43 13.08 15.29
N ALA A 601 -3.47 14.29 15.85
CA ALA A 601 -4.38 14.64 16.95
C ALA A 601 -5.88 14.48 16.60
N ASP A 602 -6.22 14.48 15.32
CA ASP A 602 -7.57 14.31 14.78
C ASP A 602 -7.92 12.85 14.45
N GLY A 603 -7.06 11.90 14.82
CA GLY A 603 -7.29 10.46 14.65
C GLY A 603 -6.98 9.92 13.25
N PHE A 604 -6.44 10.73 12.34
CA PHE A 604 -5.99 10.24 11.03
C PHE A 604 -4.57 9.67 11.12
N VAL A 605 -4.29 8.66 10.30
CA VAL A 605 -2.98 8.03 10.19
C VAL A 605 -1.95 9.05 9.71
N GLN A 606 -0.89 9.19 10.49
CA GLN A 606 0.33 9.91 10.12
C GLN A 606 1.41 8.93 9.63
N HIS A 607 1.56 7.78 10.29
CA HIS A 607 2.53 6.75 9.94
C HIS A 607 1.96 5.34 10.07
N ALA A 608 2.03 4.58 8.98
CA ALA A 608 1.76 3.14 8.94
C ALA A 608 2.84 2.37 8.15
N GLY A 609 4.12 2.67 8.44
CA GLY A 609 5.27 2.25 7.62
C GLY A 609 5.75 3.34 6.65
N VAL A 610 6.96 3.19 6.11
CA VAL A 610 7.54 4.07 5.07
C VAL A 610 7.84 3.27 3.81
N VAL A 611 7.42 3.81 2.67
CA VAL A 611 7.69 3.29 1.33
C VAL A 611 8.71 4.19 0.64
N ILE A 612 9.76 3.59 0.09
CA ILE A 612 10.79 4.30 -0.67
C ILE A 612 10.29 4.57 -2.09
N GLY A 613 10.65 5.73 -2.63
CA GLY A 613 10.28 6.21 -3.95
C GLY A 613 9.02 7.05 -3.99
N ILE A 614 8.15 7.03 -2.96
CA ILE A 614 6.98 7.92 -2.95
C ILE A 614 7.44 9.38 -2.94
N GLY A 615 6.95 10.17 -3.90
CA GLY A 615 7.41 11.54 -4.12
C GLY A 615 8.84 11.68 -4.62
N GLY A 616 9.47 10.58 -5.06
CA GLY A 616 10.88 10.50 -5.47
C GLY A 616 11.87 10.19 -4.33
N PHE A 617 11.39 10.04 -3.09
CA PHE A 617 12.24 9.87 -1.91
C PHE A 617 11.69 8.79 -0.99
N ALA A 618 10.85 9.16 -0.04
CA ALA A 618 10.18 8.26 0.88
C ALA A 618 8.94 8.96 1.43
N SER A 619 7.86 8.23 1.67
CA SER A 619 6.67 8.76 2.36
C SER A 619 5.98 7.67 3.18
N HIS A 620 5.11 8.11 4.08
CA HIS A 620 4.39 7.24 4.99
C HIS A 620 3.22 6.56 4.27
N ALA A 621 3.12 5.24 4.39
CA ALA A 621 2.00 4.47 3.85
C ALA A 621 0.67 4.87 4.52
N HIS A 622 -0.42 4.91 3.73
CA HIS A 622 -1.80 5.17 4.19
C HIS A 622 -1.98 6.50 4.95
N ARG A 623 -1.08 7.47 4.74
CA ARG A 623 -1.16 8.79 5.38
C ARG A 623 -2.51 9.45 5.06
N LEU A 624 -3.12 10.07 6.07
CA LEU A 624 -4.45 10.70 6.03
C LEU A 624 -5.63 9.73 5.92
N TYR A 625 -5.43 8.43 6.12
CA TYR A 625 -6.54 7.49 6.27
C TYR A 625 -7.11 7.62 7.68
N PRO A 626 -8.42 7.42 7.90
CA PRO A 626 -8.96 7.27 9.25
C PRO A 626 -8.23 6.14 10.00
N SER A 627 -8.05 6.26 11.32
CA SER A 627 -7.35 5.22 12.12
C SER A 627 -7.98 3.83 11.99
N THR A 628 -9.30 3.76 11.82
CA THR A 628 -10.12 2.56 11.66
C THR A 628 -10.08 1.97 10.24
N HIS A 629 -9.60 2.74 9.26
CA HIS A 629 -9.59 2.29 7.88
C HIS A 629 -8.48 1.23 7.68
N THR A 630 -8.89 0.06 7.19
CA THR A 630 -8.01 -1.13 7.07
C THR A 630 -6.94 -0.99 5.99
N GLY A 631 -7.12 -0.03 5.08
CA GLY A 631 -6.13 0.32 4.06
C GLY A 631 -6.11 -0.66 2.91
N TYR A 632 -5.13 -0.50 2.01
CA TYR A 632 -4.98 -1.37 0.85
C TYR A 632 -4.78 -2.83 1.27
N ALA A 633 -5.70 -3.71 0.86
CA ALA A 633 -5.71 -5.13 1.21
C ALA A 633 -5.59 -5.41 2.73
N GLY A 634 -6.18 -4.54 3.56
CA GLY A 634 -6.13 -4.69 5.02
C GLY A 634 -4.78 -4.35 5.67
N ARG A 635 -3.78 -3.92 4.89
CA ARG A 635 -2.41 -3.73 5.38
C ARG A 635 -2.28 -2.69 6.50
N ALA A 636 -3.17 -1.71 6.64
CA ALA A 636 -3.09 -0.74 7.75
C ALA A 636 -3.53 -1.30 9.12
N SER A 637 -3.93 -2.58 9.15
CA SER A 637 -4.33 -3.34 10.34
C SER A 637 -3.51 -4.62 10.53
N LEU A 638 -2.42 -4.82 9.77
CA LEU A 638 -1.62 -6.05 9.80
C LEU A 638 -0.14 -5.77 10.08
N VAL A 639 0.48 -6.62 10.92
CA VAL A 639 1.93 -6.60 11.13
C VAL A 639 2.60 -6.92 9.80
N GLN A 640 3.62 -6.15 9.42
CA GLN A 640 4.32 -6.37 8.17
C GLN A 640 5.72 -5.78 8.17
N ASN A 641 6.50 -6.18 7.17
CA ASN A 641 7.77 -5.55 6.87
C ASN A 641 7.58 -4.36 5.93
N PHE A 642 8.35 -3.31 6.20
CA PHE A 642 8.53 -2.13 5.34
C PHE A 642 10.01 -1.86 5.13
N SER A 643 10.33 -0.96 4.20
CA SER A 643 11.71 -0.57 3.94
C SER A 643 12.27 0.33 5.04
N ALA A 644 11.41 1.13 5.69
CA ALA A 644 11.75 1.96 6.82
C ALA A 644 10.53 2.23 7.71
N VAL A 645 10.80 2.72 8.93
CA VAL A 645 9.85 3.29 9.87
C VAL A 645 10.37 4.62 10.37
N THR A 646 9.51 5.45 10.96
CA THR A 646 9.90 6.81 11.34
C THR A 646 10.57 6.91 12.70
N GLY A 647 11.51 7.85 12.84
CA GLY A 647 12.19 8.17 14.10
C GLY A 647 11.31 8.80 15.17
N ALA A 648 10.07 9.19 14.85
CA ALA A 648 9.15 9.71 15.85
C ALA A 648 8.80 8.67 16.93
N CYS A 649 8.79 7.38 16.59
CA CYS A 649 8.77 6.26 17.53
C CYS A 649 9.41 5.03 16.86
N LEU A 650 10.67 4.74 17.22
CA LEU A 650 11.46 3.64 16.67
C LEU A 650 12.10 2.83 17.80
N VAL A 651 11.83 1.53 17.84
CA VAL A 651 12.40 0.60 18.84
C VAL A 651 13.36 -0.35 18.15
N MET A 652 14.56 -0.52 18.70
CA MET A 652 15.56 -1.46 18.16
C MET A 652 16.53 -1.94 19.23
N ARG A 653 17.20 -3.07 18.98
CA ARG A 653 18.28 -3.52 19.87
C ARG A 653 19.49 -2.59 19.74
N ARG A 654 20.13 -2.33 20.88
CA ARG A 654 21.28 -1.44 20.98
C ARG A 654 22.50 -1.98 20.21
N ASP A 655 22.70 -3.29 20.24
CA ASP A 655 23.78 -3.95 19.50
C ASP A 655 23.64 -3.75 17.98
N VAL A 656 22.42 -3.86 17.43
CA VAL A 656 22.12 -3.59 16.02
C VAL A 656 22.37 -2.12 15.68
N PHE A 657 21.92 -1.18 16.52
CA PHE A 657 22.14 0.25 16.31
C PHE A 657 23.63 0.58 16.20
N ARG A 658 24.45 0.01 17.11
CA ARG A 658 25.91 0.17 17.08
C ARG A 658 26.55 -0.50 15.87
N ALA A 659 26.10 -1.70 15.51
CA ALA A 659 26.64 -2.45 14.39
C ALA A 659 26.50 -1.72 13.05
N VAL A 660 25.45 -0.92 12.88
CA VAL A 660 25.25 -0.10 11.68
C VAL A 660 25.84 1.31 11.77
N GLY A 661 26.45 1.68 12.90
CA GLY A 661 27.09 2.98 13.11
C GLY A 661 26.15 4.11 13.57
N GLY A 662 25.00 3.79 14.15
CA GLY A 662 24.05 4.78 14.67
C GLY A 662 23.41 5.68 13.59
N PHE A 663 22.93 6.87 13.96
CA PHE A 663 22.42 7.83 12.98
C PHE A 663 23.55 8.56 12.24
N ASP A 664 23.37 8.85 10.95
CA ASP A 664 24.31 9.66 10.17
C ASP A 664 24.14 11.14 10.53
N GLU A 665 24.99 11.61 11.43
CA GLU A 665 24.97 12.99 11.90
C GLU A 665 25.64 14.00 10.97
N GLU A 666 26.48 13.54 10.04
CA GLU A 666 27.20 14.40 9.12
C GLU A 666 26.33 14.80 7.93
N ASN A 667 25.63 13.81 7.34
CA ASN A 667 24.87 14.00 6.11
C ASN A 667 23.38 14.25 6.37
N LEU A 668 22.82 13.69 7.46
CA LEU A 668 21.38 13.68 7.73
C LEU A 668 21.05 14.22 9.13
N PRO A 669 21.37 15.49 9.43
CA PRO A 669 21.18 16.05 10.76
C PRO A 669 19.71 16.20 11.20
N VAL A 670 18.73 16.26 10.28
CA VAL A 670 17.33 16.56 10.63
C VAL A 670 16.32 15.72 9.85
N ALA A 671 16.49 15.54 8.54
CA ALA A 671 15.54 14.81 7.70
C ALA A 671 16.14 13.49 7.18
N PHE A 672 15.29 12.48 6.99
CA PHE A 672 15.63 11.16 6.44
C PHE A 672 16.63 10.32 7.25
N ASN A 673 17.06 10.77 8.43
CA ASN A 673 17.97 10.02 9.30
C ASN A 673 17.42 8.63 9.70
N ASP A 674 16.12 8.56 9.95
CA ASP A 674 15.37 7.34 10.25
C ASP A 674 15.29 6.40 9.05
N VAL A 675 15.03 6.95 7.86
CA VAL A 675 15.02 6.20 6.60
C VAL A 675 16.40 5.63 6.29
N ASP A 676 17.45 6.44 6.36
CA ASP A 676 18.83 5.99 6.15
C ASP A 676 19.25 4.91 7.15
N LEU A 677 18.96 5.10 8.44
CA LEU A 677 19.23 4.09 9.47
C LEU A 677 18.55 2.76 9.11
N CYS A 678 17.26 2.79 8.76
CA CYS A 678 16.52 1.59 8.38
C CYS A 678 17.11 0.92 7.14
N LEU A 679 17.55 1.69 6.14
CA LEU A 679 18.17 1.14 4.93
C LEU A 679 19.53 0.49 5.22
N ARG A 680 20.36 1.07 6.09
CA ARG A 680 21.61 0.43 6.56
C ARG A 680 21.36 -0.82 7.38
N VAL A 681 20.34 -0.81 8.25
CA VAL A 681 19.91 -2.00 9.00
C VAL A 681 19.50 -3.13 8.05
N ARG A 682 18.86 -2.81 6.92
CA ARG A 682 18.54 -3.78 5.87
C ARG A 682 19.75 -4.26 5.09
N GLU A 683 20.69 -3.38 4.74
CA GLU A 683 21.97 -3.79 4.12
C GLU A 683 22.73 -4.76 5.04
N ALA A 684 22.61 -4.63 6.36
CA ALA A 684 23.18 -5.55 7.35
C ALA A 684 22.40 -6.88 7.49
N GLY A 685 21.35 -7.10 6.72
CA GLY A 685 20.59 -8.37 6.66
C GLY A 685 19.40 -8.46 7.61
N TYR A 686 19.06 -7.39 8.34
CA TYR A 686 17.88 -7.36 9.20
C TYR A 686 16.63 -6.89 8.45
N ARG A 687 15.46 -7.25 8.97
CA ARG A 687 14.17 -6.70 8.51
C ARG A 687 13.70 -5.58 9.43
N ILE A 688 12.92 -4.66 8.86
CA ILE A 688 12.19 -3.64 9.61
C ILE A 688 10.75 -4.11 9.73
N VAL A 689 10.18 -4.01 10.93
CA VAL A 689 8.78 -4.37 11.20
C VAL A 689 7.99 -3.12 11.55
N TRP A 690 6.75 -3.08 11.10
CA TRP A 690 5.76 -2.14 11.58
C TRP A 690 4.60 -2.94 12.19
N THR A 691 4.14 -2.52 13.38
CA THR A 691 3.00 -3.14 14.05
C THR A 691 1.84 -2.14 14.17
N PRO A 692 0.61 -2.54 13.81
CA PRO A 692 -0.59 -1.74 14.03
C PRO A 692 -1.03 -1.74 15.50
N TYR A 693 -0.45 -2.59 16.36
CA TYR A 693 -0.88 -2.82 17.74
C TYR A 693 -0.12 -1.97 18.77
N ALA A 694 0.81 -1.13 18.32
CA ALA A 694 1.37 -0.03 19.12
C ALA A 694 0.88 1.28 18.51
N VAL A 695 -0.11 1.92 19.14
CA VAL A 695 -0.74 3.15 18.64
C VAL A 695 -0.38 4.33 19.52
N LEU A 696 0.14 5.39 18.90
CA LEU A 696 0.52 6.62 19.59
C LEU A 696 0.00 7.84 18.81
N HIS A 697 -0.30 8.93 19.52
CA HIS A 697 -0.47 10.24 18.89
C HIS A 697 0.89 10.91 18.70
N HIS A 698 1.08 11.59 17.58
CA HIS A 698 2.22 12.46 17.33
C HIS A 698 1.68 13.83 16.93
N PHE A 699 1.89 14.82 17.80
CA PHE A 699 1.27 16.15 17.73
C PHE A 699 1.96 17.11 16.74
N GLU A 700 2.81 16.58 15.86
CA GLU A 700 3.48 17.35 14.82
C GLU A 700 2.49 18.20 14.01
N SER A 701 2.78 19.50 13.87
CA SER A 701 1.91 20.42 13.14
C SER A 701 1.91 20.12 11.64
N TYR A 702 0.74 19.80 11.09
CA TYR A 702 0.43 19.70 9.65
C TYR A 702 0.93 20.92 8.83
N SER A 703 1.04 22.08 9.50
CA SER A 703 1.36 23.39 8.94
C SER A 703 2.86 23.70 8.79
N ARG A 704 3.78 22.74 8.98
CA ARG A 704 5.13 22.83 8.39
C ARG A 704 5.04 22.68 6.86
N GLY A 705 4.21 23.49 6.22
CA GLY A 705 4.20 23.62 4.77
C GLY A 705 5.57 24.10 4.29
N ASP A 706 5.99 23.59 3.13
CA ASP A 706 7.21 24.01 2.41
C ASP A 706 7.33 25.55 2.28
N ASP A 707 6.19 26.25 2.34
CA ASP A 707 6.04 27.71 2.20
C ASP A 707 6.55 28.52 3.42
N GLN A 708 6.75 27.89 4.59
CA GLN A 708 7.22 28.54 5.84
C GLN A 708 8.70 28.24 6.17
N MET A 709 9.40 27.46 5.34
CA MET A 709 10.81 27.14 5.58
C MET A 709 11.72 28.34 5.25
N SER A 710 12.57 28.72 6.21
CA SER A 710 13.67 29.66 5.93
C SER A 710 14.58 29.12 4.82
N ALA A 711 15.25 30.02 4.10
CA ALA A 711 16.17 29.65 3.01
C ALA A 711 17.23 28.63 3.47
N GLU A 712 17.75 28.78 4.70
CA GLU A 712 18.71 27.87 5.31
C GLU A 712 18.13 26.47 5.53
N LYS A 713 16.92 26.36 6.11
CA LYS A 713 16.25 25.07 6.33
C LYS A 713 15.98 24.37 5.00
N ARG A 714 15.56 25.12 3.98
CA ARG A 714 15.31 24.58 2.63
C ARG A 714 16.61 24.12 1.97
N ALA A 715 17.69 24.88 2.09
CA ALA A 715 19.00 24.50 1.58
C ALA A 715 19.53 23.22 2.26
N ARG A 716 19.38 23.10 3.58
CA ARG A 716 19.70 21.86 4.32
C ARG A 716 18.88 20.68 3.83
N PHE A 717 17.55 20.81 3.79
CA PHE A 717 16.66 19.75 3.34
C PHE A 717 16.97 19.29 1.91
N ASN A 718 17.35 20.21 1.01
CA ASN A 718 17.78 19.85 -0.33
C ASN A 718 19.12 19.09 -0.35
N ARG A 719 20.06 19.39 0.56
CA ARG A 719 21.29 18.60 0.71
C ARG A 719 21.00 17.19 1.21
N GLU A 720 20.18 17.07 2.25
CA GLU A 720 19.74 15.77 2.81
C GLU A 720 19.03 14.93 1.73
N LYS A 721 18.14 15.55 0.95
CA LYS A 721 17.52 14.91 -0.23
C LYS A 721 18.52 14.44 -1.27
N SER A 722 19.51 15.28 -1.59
CA SER A 722 20.54 14.95 -2.58
C SER A 722 21.39 13.77 -2.11
N PHE A 723 21.72 13.71 -0.82
CA PHE A 723 22.38 12.57 -0.22
C PHE A 723 21.56 11.29 -0.38
N MET A 724 20.27 11.32 -0.05
CA MET A 724 19.39 10.15 -0.21
C MET A 724 19.33 9.64 -1.65
N LEU A 725 19.22 10.55 -2.63
CA LEU A 725 19.24 10.18 -4.05
C LEU A 725 20.57 9.53 -4.44
N VAL A 726 21.70 10.11 -4.04
CA VAL A 726 23.03 9.62 -4.43
C VAL A 726 23.37 8.29 -3.73
N ARG A 727 23.11 8.18 -2.43
CA ARG A 727 23.49 7.00 -1.62
C ARG A 727 22.54 5.82 -1.82
N TRP A 728 21.24 6.09 -1.95
CA TRP A 728 20.20 5.06 -1.92
C TRP A 728 19.42 4.93 -3.24
N ASN A 729 19.67 5.80 -4.21
CA ASN A 729 18.99 5.81 -5.51
C ASN A 729 17.46 5.78 -5.35
N THR A 730 16.93 6.56 -4.39
CA THR A 730 15.54 6.42 -3.91
C THR A 730 14.47 6.62 -5.00
N ASP A 731 14.80 7.33 -6.08
CA ASP A 731 13.93 7.57 -7.23
C ASP A 731 13.81 6.37 -8.18
N GLN A 732 14.79 5.46 -8.16
CA GLN A 732 14.83 4.25 -8.99
C GLN A 732 14.75 2.96 -8.17
N LEU A 733 14.92 3.05 -6.86
CA LEU A 733 14.89 1.90 -5.97
C LEU A 733 13.52 1.22 -6.04
N ASN A 734 13.55 -0.07 -6.37
CA ASN A 734 12.36 -0.91 -6.31
C ASN A 734 12.16 -1.41 -4.87
N ASP A 735 11.28 -0.75 -4.12
CA ASP A 735 10.94 -1.14 -2.76
C ASP A 735 10.27 -2.54 -2.74
N PRO A 736 10.88 -3.58 -2.13
CA PRO A 736 10.34 -4.94 -2.18
C PRO A 736 8.99 -5.08 -1.46
N TYR A 737 8.65 -4.15 -0.56
CA TYR A 737 7.41 -4.19 0.21
C TYR A 737 6.27 -3.38 -0.44
N TYR A 738 6.52 -2.82 -1.64
CA TYR A 738 5.57 -2.01 -2.40
C TYR A 738 5.51 -2.44 -3.88
N ASN A 739 4.33 -2.85 -4.34
CA ASN A 739 4.18 -3.41 -5.68
C ASN A 739 4.41 -2.35 -6.78
N GLN A 740 5.06 -2.77 -7.87
CA GLN A 740 5.42 -1.92 -9.01
C GLN A 740 4.22 -1.40 -9.82
N ASN A 741 3.05 -2.02 -9.66
CA ASN A 741 1.77 -1.58 -10.21
C ASN A 741 1.14 -0.42 -9.44
N LEU A 742 1.62 -0.14 -8.23
CA LEU A 742 1.07 0.90 -7.36
C LEU A 742 1.82 2.21 -7.54
N THR A 743 1.13 3.33 -7.39
CA THR A 743 1.68 4.67 -7.63
C THR A 743 2.74 5.06 -6.60
N LEU A 744 3.81 5.72 -7.05
CA LEU A 744 4.76 6.42 -6.18
C LEU A 744 4.47 7.92 -6.11
N ASP A 745 3.37 8.37 -6.69
CA ASP A 745 3.00 9.79 -6.64
C ASP A 745 2.22 10.15 -5.38
N ARG A 746 1.71 9.14 -4.65
CA ARG A 746 0.81 9.26 -3.48
C ARG A 746 1.01 8.14 -2.47
N GLU A 747 0.48 8.38 -1.28
CA GLU A 747 0.47 7.48 -0.12
C GLU A 747 -0.72 6.50 -0.08
N ASP A 748 -1.56 6.45 -1.12
CA ASP A 748 -2.89 5.81 -1.13
C ASP A 748 -2.93 4.41 -1.75
N PHE A 749 -1.79 3.88 -2.22
CA PHE A 749 -1.71 2.56 -2.89
C PHE A 749 -2.62 2.46 -4.13
N ALA A 750 -2.93 3.59 -4.79
CA ALA A 750 -3.68 3.56 -6.03
C ALA A 750 -2.85 2.97 -7.18
N ILE A 751 -3.51 2.52 -8.24
CA ILE A 751 -2.83 2.00 -9.44
C ILE A 751 -2.01 3.11 -10.09
N ALA A 752 -0.78 2.78 -10.47
CA ALA A 752 0.12 3.69 -11.18
C ALA A 752 -0.40 3.96 -12.60
N ASP A 753 -0.33 5.22 -13.04
CA ASP A 753 -0.58 5.59 -14.45
C ASP A 753 0.32 4.82 -15.43
N PHE A 754 1.53 4.49 -14.98
CA PHE A 754 2.53 3.72 -15.69
C PHE A 754 3.22 2.79 -14.67
N PRO A 755 2.87 1.49 -14.65
CA PRO A 755 3.54 0.50 -13.82
C PRO A 755 5.05 0.49 -14.05
N ARG A 756 5.84 0.29 -13.00
CA ARG A 756 7.32 0.32 -13.06
C ARG A 756 7.95 -1.00 -13.52
N MET A 757 7.15 -1.86 -14.16
CA MET A 757 7.62 -3.16 -14.60
C MET A 757 8.01 -3.15 -16.07
N TYR A 758 9.09 -3.86 -16.36
CA TYR A 758 9.53 -4.10 -17.73
C TYR A 758 8.83 -5.35 -18.28
N ALA A 759 8.56 -5.33 -19.59
CA ALA A 759 8.11 -6.52 -20.32
C ALA A 759 9.37 -7.24 -20.82
N PRO A 760 9.76 -8.39 -20.25
CA PRO A 760 11.06 -9.01 -20.53
C PRO A 760 11.22 -9.46 -21.99
N TRP A 761 10.12 -9.58 -22.74
CA TRP A 761 10.14 -9.90 -24.17
C TRP A 761 10.26 -8.68 -25.09
N ARG A 762 10.39 -7.45 -24.56
CA ARG A 762 10.53 -6.22 -25.35
C ARG A 762 11.97 -5.71 -25.44
N GLU A 763 12.93 -6.47 -24.92
CA GLU A 763 14.37 -6.16 -25.00
C GLU A 763 15.01 -6.61 -26.32
#